data_AF-A0A2M9PGS3-F1
#
_entry.id   AF-A0A2M9PGS3-F1
#
_cell.length_a   1.000
_cell.length_b   1.000
_cell.length_c   1.000
_cell.angle_alpha   90.00
_cell.angle_beta   90.00
_cell.angle_gamma   90.00
#
_symmetry.space_group_name_H-M   'P 1'
#
loop_
_entity.id
_entity.type
_entity.pdbx_description
1 polymer ?
#
loop_
_entity_poly.entity_id
_entity_poly.type
_entity_poly.pdbx_seq_one_letter_code
_entity_poly.pdbx_strand_id
1 'polypeptide(L)'
;MAYLDANGVLLPTSRVASSWIGGGGALYGNSGDNGFYGSGDDTLTGGLGDDTYMVWVPSTTIVEAANGGVDTLDSRVWGEAILPEHVENLLLNGPGTTAGTGNGLRNLIVAGNVGATLDGLAGDDVLVSGAGADIMRVQAGNGSDAIVGFVPGSDVIQLVGYGISTFDQLAQIAAQQGSDLVFTFSNDEKLVLRDVVLSDLDGYDFGLDQPLPPLPAGHQSLFGPGQAYSAFGWYVLNNVWNPGPLVYGVDYTVSSSYDPTDLTAGVTFHWAFPLTTNAFPTIIAYPEVIFGPAPMSGGHKVTDTAGVFPLQVSEIVDLTADYAVAIEGNTDGFNVAFDIWLTDVPNGGPSSVTNEVMVWVHKGGVTPYGQLAGTYDDGPVSAEIYVSDSGDWTYTAVVLDEDRLVGEISVSGVLARLQALGIVSSSEYLASLELGSEIVSGAGSLTIEDLTLNATLEDRTIEVTGAGTTTHLFPEDPPDLSGDDRVLYDPTQSLIEGGEGSDTLVLNVGATVRLDRFTTSQVDGPAYVTGFENVDASAANAGVTLYGSPYANVLVGGAYTDTLSGGDGADVLRGGGGGDIIDGGAGADQIQGGDGNDRITYDAADYSIDAGAGSDTLVLTVGATVRLDRFSTSQVDGGAYVTGFEKVDAAAASAAVNLTGSAYANTLTGGSKRDVLTGGAGADQFVFKTAPKASAADTITDFSVGEDRIHLDASFFRGLPTGALASGALEFGTTAAASDDRILYDSASGSLYFDRDGSADDYSAILFATIGPGKAVSAQDFWVIA
;
A
#
# COMPACT_ATOMS: atom_id res chain seq x y z
N MET A 1 38.08 9.25 7.00
CA MET A 1 38.06 8.52 5.72
C MET A 1 39.42 8.73 5.05
N ALA A 2 39.91 7.78 4.24
CA ALA A 2 41.14 7.98 3.46
C ALA A 2 40.75 8.36 2.03
N TYR A 3 41.25 9.48 1.51
CA TYR A 3 40.96 9.96 0.16
C TYR A 3 41.93 9.34 -0.83
N LEU A 4 41.55 8.23 -1.44
CA LEU A 4 42.39 7.51 -2.40
C LEU A 4 41.94 7.85 -3.82
N ASP A 5 42.89 8.24 -4.69
CA ASP A 5 42.65 8.40 -6.13
C ASP A 5 42.35 7.05 -6.80
N ALA A 6 42.02 7.07 -8.10
CA ALA A 6 41.71 5.86 -8.87
C ALA A 6 42.85 4.82 -8.91
N ASN A 7 44.08 5.24 -8.63
CA ASN A 7 45.28 4.41 -8.61
C ASN A 7 45.68 3.97 -7.20
N GLY A 8 44.91 4.34 -6.17
CA GLY A 8 45.13 3.97 -4.78
C GLY A 8 46.18 4.83 -4.07
N VAL A 9 46.50 6.01 -4.60
CA VAL A 9 47.37 6.99 -3.94
C VAL A 9 46.55 7.82 -2.98
N LEU A 10 47.04 7.98 -1.75
CA LEU A 10 46.42 8.82 -0.73
C LEU A 10 46.68 10.30 -1.02
N LEU A 11 45.60 11.06 -1.23
CA LEU A 11 45.64 12.52 -1.25
C LEU A 11 45.69 13.04 0.20
N PRO A 12 46.74 13.78 0.58
CA PRO A 12 46.88 14.30 1.93
C PRO A 12 45.95 15.50 2.15
N THR A 13 45.40 15.61 3.36
CA THR A 13 44.74 16.84 3.82
C THR A 13 45.75 17.79 4.46
N SER A 14 45.57 19.09 4.24
CA SER A 14 46.35 20.13 4.92
C SER A 14 46.35 19.97 6.44
N ARG A 15 47.50 20.21 7.08
CA ARG A 15 47.59 20.29 8.55
C ARG A 15 46.84 21.52 9.07
N VAL A 16 46.41 21.45 10.33
CA VAL A 16 45.68 22.56 10.97
C VAL A 16 46.59 23.78 11.06
N ALA A 17 46.10 24.91 10.54
CA ALA A 17 46.78 26.20 10.62
C ALA A 17 47.21 26.53 12.06
N SER A 18 48.50 26.81 12.23
CA SER A 18 49.13 27.15 13.52
C SER A 18 48.92 28.60 13.93
N SER A 19 48.57 29.47 12.98
CA SER A 19 48.24 30.89 13.21
C SER A 19 47.35 31.44 12.10
N TRP A 20 46.39 32.28 12.46
CA TRP A 20 45.51 32.97 11.51
C TRP A 20 45.93 34.42 11.27
N ILE A 21 46.02 34.81 10.01
CA ILE A 21 46.40 36.13 9.52
C ILE A 21 45.15 36.80 8.95
N GLY A 22 44.82 37.98 9.48
CA GLY A 22 43.69 38.80 9.03
C GLY A 22 44.14 40.23 8.71
N GLY A 23 43.34 40.93 7.91
CA GLY A 23 43.65 42.25 7.38
C GLY A 23 43.08 42.40 5.97
N GLY A 24 43.32 43.54 5.30
CA GLY A 24 42.97 43.72 3.89
C GLY A 24 44.19 44.15 3.06
N GLY A 25 44.21 43.78 1.78
CA GLY A 25 45.31 44.01 0.85
C GLY A 25 46.26 42.81 0.73
N ALA A 26 47.57 43.05 0.66
CA ALA A 26 48.57 41.99 0.50
C ALA A 26 49.00 41.41 1.86
N LEU A 27 48.71 40.13 2.08
CA LEU A 27 49.02 39.36 3.29
C LEU A 27 50.04 38.25 2.96
N TYR A 28 51.03 38.09 3.83
CA TYR A 28 52.13 37.15 3.63
C TYR A 28 52.26 36.24 4.85
N GLY A 29 52.30 34.93 4.59
CA GLY A 29 52.63 33.89 5.55
C GLY A 29 54.13 33.72 5.72
N ASN A 30 54.51 32.59 6.31
CA ASN A 30 55.88 32.24 6.62
C ASN A 30 56.19 30.80 6.19
N SER A 31 56.99 30.06 6.97
CA SER A 31 57.42 28.70 6.63
C SER A 31 56.69 27.62 7.43
N GLY A 32 55.57 27.95 8.05
CA GLY A 32 54.78 27.03 8.83
C GLY A 32 53.31 27.26 8.54
N ASP A 33 52.49 26.28 8.91
CA ASP A 33 51.08 26.15 8.54
C ASP A 33 50.26 27.41 8.94
N ASN A 34 49.83 28.23 7.98
CA ASN A 34 49.14 29.52 8.19
C ASN A 34 47.69 29.47 7.71
N GLY A 35 46.81 30.19 8.41
CA GLY A 35 45.42 30.40 8.02
C GLY A 35 45.21 31.84 7.56
N PHE A 36 44.44 32.06 6.50
CA PHE A 36 44.13 33.40 5.99
C PHE A 36 42.62 33.65 5.93
N TYR A 37 42.22 34.89 6.23
CA TYR A 37 40.86 35.39 6.00
C TYR A 37 40.85 36.36 4.80
N GLY A 38 40.29 35.94 3.67
CA GLY A 38 40.12 36.75 2.46
C GLY A 38 38.68 37.23 2.28
N SER A 39 38.41 38.49 2.57
CA SER A 39 37.04 39.06 2.55
C SER A 39 36.88 40.24 1.59
N GLY A 40 37.95 40.65 0.92
CA GLY A 40 37.97 41.69 -0.11
C GLY A 40 38.91 41.36 -1.26
N ASP A 41 39.34 42.38 -1.99
CA ASP A 41 40.35 42.30 -3.06
C ASP A 41 41.75 42.10 -2.46
N ASP A 42 41.92 40.99 -1.74
CA ASP A 42 43.11 40.65 -0.99
C ASP A 42 44.07 39.79 -1.84
N THR A 43 45.37 39.87 -1.57
CA THR A 43 46.37 38.94 -2.12
C THR A 43 46.98 38.17 -0.96
N LEU A 44 46.73 36.87 -0.91
CA LEU A 44 47.14 35.97 0.17
C LEU A 44 48.29 35.11 -0.33
N THR A 45 49.47 35.23 0.28
CA THR A 45 50.67 34.47 -0.09
C THR A 45 51.12 33.62 1.09
N GLY A 46 51.00 32.28 1.00
CA GLY A 46 51.22 31.36 2.12
C GLY A 46 52.69 31.12 2.42
N GLY A 47 53.42 30.51 1.50
CA GLY A 47 54.87 30.36 1.58
C GLY A 47 55.30 28.90 1.61
N LEU A 48 55.79 28.42 2.75
CA LEU A 48 56.03 26.99 2.98
C LEU A 48 55.18 26.54 4.16
N GLY A 49 54.92 25.25 4.27
CA GLY A 49 53.99 24.69 5.25
C GLY A 49 52.64 24.41 4.60
N ASP A 50 51.72 23.90 5.41
CA ASP A 50 50.37 23.56 4.94
C ASP A 50 49.45 24.75 5.27
N ASP A 51 49.09 25.52 4.27
CA ASP A 51 48.34 26.76 4.42
C ASP A 51 46.84 26.58 4.12
N THR A 52 45.99 27.33 4.82
CA THR A 52 44.53 27.30 4.66
C THR A 52 44.00 28.69 4.35
N TYR A 53 43.28 28.82 3.24
CA TYR A 53 42.72 30.05 2.74
C TYR A 53 41.20 30.04 2.85
N MET A 54 40.64 30.86 3.73
CA MET A 54 39.19 31.00 3.82
C MET A 54 38.72 32.25 3.08
N VAL A 55 37.99 32.06 1.98
CA VAL A 55 37.70 33.13 1.00
C VAL A 55 36.20 33.33 0.81
N TRP A 56 35.73 34.57 0.89
CA TRP A 56 34.30 34.93 0.72
C TRP A 56 33.98 35.66 -0.57
N VAL A 57 34.99 36.19 -1.27
CA VAL A 57 34.80 36.93 -2.52
C VAL A 57 35.70 36.40 -3.62
N PRO A 58 35.21 36.26 -4.87
CA PRO A 58 35.98 35.70 -5.96
C PRO A 58 37.15 36.60 -6.41
N SER A 59 37.22 37.85 -5.94
CA SER A 59 38.29 38.78 -6.25
C SER A 59 39.54 38.60 -5.38
N THR A 60 39.49 37.79 -4.32
CA THR A 60 40.69 37.43 -3.54
C THR A 60 41.63 36.58 -4.40
N THR A 61 42.90 36.96 -4.44
CA THR A 61 43.97 36.22 -5.13
C THR A 61 44.80 35.43 -4.13
N ILE A 62 45.00 34.13 -4.39
CA ILE A 62 45.88 33.26 -3.61
C ILE A 62 47.15 33.00 -4.43
N VAL A 63 48.31 33.04 -3.77
CA VAL A 63 49.61 32.82 -4.39
C VAL A 63 50.38 31.79 -3.59
N GLU A 64 50.59 30.61 -4.17
CA GLU A 64 51.37 29.54 -3.56
C GLU A 64 52.68 29.24 -4.29
N ALA A 65 53.61 28.61 -3.57
CA ALA A 65 54.86 28.12 -4.12
C ALA A 65 54.76 26.63 -4.47
N ALA A 66 55.33 26.23 -5.61
CA ALA A 66 55.45 24.81 -5.94
C ALA A 66 56.21 24.03 -4.85
N ASN A 67 55.61 22.95 -4.34
CA ASN A 67 56.10 22.16 -3.20
C ASN A 67 56.16 22.96 -1.88
N GLY A 68 55.25 23.91 -1.69
CA GLY A 68 55.10 24.70 -0.46
C GLY A 68 54.66 23.87 0.74
N GLY A 69 53.75 22.93 0.51
CA GLY A 69 53.23 21.99 1.51
C GLY A 69 52.00 21.31 0.93
N VAL A 70 50.99 21.07 1.77
CA VAL A 70 49.65 20.65 1.33
C VAL A 70 48.67 21.73 1.72
N ASP A 71 48.14 22.44 0.72
CA ASP A 71 47.39 23.67 0.93
C ASP A 71 45.89 23.47 0.66
N THR A 72 45.05 24.26 1.33
CA THR A 72 43.59 24.18 1.24
C THR A 72 42.95 25.53 0.97
N LEU A 73 42.06 25.57 -0.02
CA LEU A 73 41.07 26.64 -0.19
C LEU A 73 39.74 26.23 0.46
N ASP A 74 39.38 26.87 1.57
CA ASP A 74 38.03 26.84 2.16
C ASP A 74 37.19 27.95 1.51
N SER A 75 36.50 27.61 0.43
CA SER A 75 35.72 28.56 -0.35
C SER A 75 34.33 28.77 0.26
N ARG A 76 33.98 30.06 0.41
CA ARG A 76 32.66 30.54 0.84
C ARG A 76 32.08 31.56 -0.14
N VAL A 77 32.61 31.57 -1.35
CA VAL A 77 32.17 32.47 -2.43
C VAL A 77 30.81 32.03 -2.95
N TRP A 78 30.02 32.99 -3.44
CA TRP A 78 28.79 32.67 -4.17
C TRP A 78 29.12 32.40 -5.64
N GLY A 79 28.80 31.21 -6.13
CA GLY A 79 29.11 30.73 -7.48
C GLY A 79 30.31 29.78 -7.52
N GLU A 80 31.14 29.93 -8.55
CA GLU A 80 32.28 29.05 -8.84
C GLU A 80 33.50 29.39 -7.98
N ALA A 81 34.13 28.34 -7.44
CA ALA A 81 35.44 28.39 -6.81
C ALA A 81 36.47 27.69 -7.69
N ILE A 82 37.58 28.38 -8.00
CA ILE A 82 38.66 27.84 -8.82
C ILE A 82 39.90 27.69 -7.94
N LEU A 83 40.48 26.50 -7.99
CA LEU A 83 41.66 26.12 -7.24
C LEU A 83 42.89 26.81 -7.87
N PRO A 84 43.60 27.68 -7.12
CA PRO A 84 44.80 28.35 -7.62
C PRO A 84 45.89 27.34 -7.99
N GLU A 85 46.86 27.74 -8.82
CA GLU A 85 48.06 26.91 -9.04
C GLU A 85 48.76 26.61 -7.70
N HIS A 86 49.28 25.38 -7.58
CA HIS A 86 50.04 24.91 -6.42
C HIS A 86 49.26 24.69 -5.12
N VAL A 87 47.93 24.80 -5.13
CA VAL A 87 47.07 24.38 -4.01
C VAL A 87 46.51 22.99 -4.31
N GLU A 88 46.36 22.12 -3.30
CA GLU A 88 45.90 20.73 -3.50
C GLU A 88 44.43 20.51 -3.15
N ASN A 89 43.90 21.16 -2.11
CA ASN A 89 42.56 20.87 -1.57
C ASN A 89 41.58 22.04 -1.77
N LEU A 90 40.34 21.74 -2.11
CA LEU A 90 39.23 22.70 -2.20
C LEU A 90 38.02 22.20 -1.43
N LEU A 91 37.50 23.02 -0.52
CA LEU A 91 36.29 22.77 0.25
C LEU A 91 35.23 23.81 -0.13
N LEU A 92 34.04 23.37 -0.53
CA LEU A 92 32.94 24.25 -0.94
C LEU A 92 31.97 24.50 0.23
N ASN A 93 32.44 25.16 1.29
CA ASN A 93 31.63 25.35 2.51
C ASN A 93 30.68 26.56 2.46
N GLY A 94 30.65 27.32 1.37
CA GLY A 94 29.72 28.43 1.21
C GLY A 94 28.30 27.95 0.87
N PRO A 95 27.25 28.60 1.43
CA PRO A 95 25.86 28.24 1.16
C PRO A 95 25.39 28.52 -0.27
N GLY A 96 26.23 29.12 -1.10
CA GLY A 96 25.97 29.34 -2.53
C GLY A 96 27.18 29.00 -3.40
N THR A 97 28.11 28.19 -2.90
CA THR A 97 29.26 27.73 -3.68
C THR A 97 28.85 26.51 -4.50
N THR A 98 28.41 26.72 -5.74
CA THR A 98 27.74 25.70 -6.57
C THR A 98 28.65 25.08 -7.63
N ALA A 99 29.93 25.43 -7.64
CA ALA A 99 30.93 24.79 -8.50
C ALA A 99 32.35 24.86 -7.90
N GLY A 100 33.13 23.81 -8.15
CA GLY A 100 34.54 23.69 -7.75
C GLY A 100 35.38 23.15 -8.91
N THR A 101 36.35 23.94 -9.36
CA THR A 101 37.25 23.59 -10.46
C THR A 101 38.68 23.44 -9.92
N GLY A 102 39.31 22.29 -10.16
CA GLY A 102 40.68 21.96 -9.77
C GLY A 102 41.75 22.64 -10.62
N ASN A 103 42.95 22.05 -10.63
CA ASN A 103 44.12 22.53 -11.37
C ASN A 103 44.86 21.37 -12.06
N GLY A 104 46.19 21.44 -12.18
CA GLY A 104 47.01 20.42 -12.84
C GLY A 104 47.64 19.37 -11.89
N LEU A 105 47.22 19.37 -10.62
CA LEU A 105 47.73 18.51 -9.55
C LEU A 105 46.71 17.40 -9.24
N ARG A 106 47.07 16.49 -8.32
CA ARG A 106 46.07 15.62 -7.68
C ARG A 106 45.28 16.45 -6.66
N ASN A 107 44.04 16.80 -7.00
CA ASN A 107 43.19 17.62 -6.18
C ASN A 107 42.20 16.80 -5.34
N LEU A 108 41.99 17.22 -4.10
CA LEU A 108 40.86 16.78 -3.29
C LEU A 108 39.82 17.90 -3.29
N ILE A 109 38.67 17.65 -3.92
CA ILE A 109 37.58 18.61 -4.01
C ILE A 109 36.38 18.05 -3.25
N VAL A 110 35.91 18.79 -2.25
CA VAL A 110 34.80 18.37 -1.37
C VAL A 110 33.64 19.34 -1.50
N ALA A 111 32.52 18.84 -2.01
CA ALA A 111 31.26 19.58 -2.07
C ALA A 111 30.65 19.82 -0.68
N GLY A 112 29.79 20.82 -0.61
CA GLY A 112 29.21 21.33 0.63
C GLY A 112 27.79 20.83 0.90
N ASN A 113 26.95 21.73 1.42
CA ASN A 113 25.55 21.44 1.76
C ASN A 113 24.55 21.80 0.65
N VAL A 114 25.05 22.16 -0.53
CA VAL A 114 24.25 22.49 -1.72
C VAL A 114 24.85 21.72 -2.89
N GLY A 115 24.01 21.36 -3.86
CA GLY A 115 24.47 20.70 -5.08
C GLY A 115 25.55 21.53 -5.76
N ALA A 116 26.59 20.87 -6.27
CA ALA A 116 27.76 21.49 -6.82
C ALA A 116 28.27 20.75 -8.08
N THR A 117 28.80 21.52 -9.04
CA THR A 117 29.52 20.95 -10.17
C THR A 117 31.01 20.85 -9.82
N LEU A 118 31.57 19.65 -9.82
CA LEU A 118 32.98 19.41 -9.54
C LEU A 118 33.72 19.00 -10.82
N ASP A 119 34.85 19.66 -11.09
CA ASP A 119 35.74 19.33 -12.21
C ASP A 119 37.19 19.33 -11.70
N GLY A 120 37.84 18.17 -11.67
CA GLY A 120 39.22 18.03 -11.19
C GLY A 120 40.25 18.71 -12.09
N LEU A 121 39.91 18.91 -13.37
CA LEU A 121 40.86 19.20 -14.44
C LEU A 121 41.92 18.10 -14.57
N ALA A 122 43.21 18.44 -14.64
CA ALA A 122 44.25 17.45 -14.94
C ALA A 122 44.89 16.94 -13.65
N GLY A 123 44.95 15.63 -13.46
CA GLY A 123 45.36 15.04 -12.19
C GLY A 123 44.78 13.64 -12.04
N ASP A 124 45.21 12.93 -11.00
CA ASP A 124 44.43 11.79 -10.51
C ASP A 124 43.67 12.31 -9.29
N ASP A 125 42.42 12.73 -9.47
CA ASP A 125 41.71 13.54 -8.48
C ASP A 125 40.78 12.71 -7.58
N VAL A 126 40.40 13.29 -6.45
CA VAL A 126 39.32 12.78 -5.59
C VAL A 126 38.23 13.83 -5.48
N LEU A 127 37.07 13.52 -6.05
CA LEU A 127 35.86 14.34 -5.98
C LEU A 127 34.93 13.74 -4.93
N VAL A 128 34.51 14.53 -3.95
CA VAL A 128 33.61 14.08 -2.87
C VAL A 128 32.29 14.82 -3.03
N SER A 129 31.20 14.08 -3.29
CA SER A 129 29.86 14.64 -3.31
C SER A 129 29.43 15.09 -1.91
N GLY A 130 28.52 16.06 -1.90
CA GLY A 130 27.98 16.72 -0.74
C GLY A 130 26.50 16.41 -0.58
N ALA A 131 25.74 17.41 -0.16
CA ALA A 131 24.29 17.33 -0.11
C ALA A 131 23.66 17.99 -1.34
N GLY A 132 22.52 17.44 -1.78
CA GLY A 132 21.85 17.86 -3.01
C GLY A 132 22.51 17.27 -4.26
N ALA A 133 21.83 17.34 -5.40
CA ALA A 133 22.31 16.78 -6.65
C ALA A 133 23.63 17.43 -7.11
N ASP A 134 24.71 16.64 -7.16
CA ASP A 134 26.02 17.06 -7.64
C ASP A 134 26.27 16.64 -9.10
N ILE A 135 27.14 17.39 -9.78
CA ILE A 135 27.60 17.07 -11.14
C ILE A 135 29.10 16.84 -11.13
N MET A 136 29.54 15.61 -11.38
CA MET A 136 30.95 15.21 -11.45
C MET A 136 31.41 15.20 -12.90
N ARG A 137 32.25 16.15 -13.30
CA ARG A 137 32.81 16.19 -14.65
C ARG A 137 34.10 15.40 -14.71
N VAL A 138 34.16 14.44 -15.63
CA VAL A 138 35.32 13.58 -15.86
C VAL A 138 35.64 13.60 -17.35
N GLN A 139 36.80 14.15 -17.70
CA GLN A 139 37.21 14.36 -19.09
C GLN A 139 38.34 13.41 -19.50
N ALA A 140 38.30 12.94 -20.74
CA ALA A 140 39.37 12.12 -21.29
C ALA A 140 40.66 12.92 -21.48
N GLY A 141 41.79 12.35 -21.06
CA GLY A 141 43.11 12.97 -21.13
C GLY A 141 43.45 13.84 -19.91
N ASN A 142 42.57 13.89 -18.93
CA ASN A 142 42.74 14.64 -17.69
C ASN A 142 43.26 13.76 -16.54
N GLY A 143 43.43 12.45 -16.72
CA GLY A 143 43.93 11.54 -15.68
C GLY A 143 42.84 10.63 -15.11
N SER A 144 43.13 9.97 -13.98
CA SER A 144 42.24 8.93 -13.41
C SER A 144 41.67 9.32 -12.05
N ASP A 145 40.35 9.48 -12.00
CA ASP A 145 39.65 10.11 -10.88
C ASP A 145 38.88 9.11 -10.01
N ALA A 146 38.73 9.45 -8.74
CA ALA A 146 37.85 8.74 -7.82
C ALA A 146 36.73 9.65 -7.31
N ILE A 147 35.50 9.13 -7.27
CA ILE A 147 34.34 9.81 -6.70
C ILE A 147 33.96 9.12 -5.39
N VAL A 148 33.72 9.91 -4.34
CA VAL A 148 33.35 9.44 -3.01
C VAL A 148 32.00 10.02 -2.63
N GLY A 149 31.11 9.16 -2.13
CA GLY A 149 29.79 9.59 -1.62
C GLY A 149 28.69 9.69 -2.68
N PHE A 150 28.96 9.27 -3.92
CA PHE A 150 28.02 9.36 -5.03
C PHE A 150 26.66 8.74 -4.68
N VAL A 151 25.58 9.48 -4.90
CA VAL A 151 24.20 9.07 -4.63
C VAL A 151 23.47 8.79 -5.96
N PRO A 152 23.28 7.51 -6.34
CA PRO A 152 22.53 7.17 -7.54
C PRO A 152 21.11 7.76 -7.56
N GLY A 153 20.65 8.20 -8.72
CA GLY A 153 19.37 8.89 -8.91
C GLY A 153 19.36 10.38 -8.51
N SER A 154 20.39 10.87 -7.82
CA SER A 154 20.54 12.28 -7.43
C SER A 154 21.77 12.91 -8.11
N ASP A 155 22.94 12.34 -7.90
CA ASP A 155 24.20 12.81 -8.48
C ASP A 155 24.35 12.37 -9.95
N VAL A 156 25.11 13.13 -10.74
CA VAL A 156 25.38 12.80 -12.14
C VAL A 156 26.85 12.90 -12.50
N ILE A 157 27.35 11.92 -13.26
CA ILE A 157 28.70 11.89 -13.82
C ILE A 157 28.65 12.32 -15.29
N GLN A 158 29.20 13.48 -15.60
CA GLN A 158 29.35 13.96 -16.97
C GLN A 158 30.68 13.50 -17.57
N LEU A 159 30.63 12.45 -18.40
CA LEU A 159 31.78 11.95 -19.13
C LEU A 159 32.02 12.77 -20.42
N VAL A 160 33.22 13.31 -20.58
CA VAL A 160 33.59 14.12 -21.74
C VAL A 160 34.74 13.47 -22.52
N GLY A 161 34.55 13.20 -23.81
CA GLY A 161 35.64 12.75 -24.69
C GLY A 161 36.00 11.26 -24.64
N TYR A 162 35.34 10.44 -23.81
CA TYR A 162 35.57 8.99 -23.73
C TYR A 162 34.89 8.16 -24.84
N GLY A 163 34.02 8.78 -25.64
CA GLY A 163 33.27 8.09 -26.71
C GLY A 163 32.18 7.13 -26.20
N ILE A 164 31.76 7.31 -24.95
CA ILE A 164 30.63 6.63 -24.32
C ILE A 164 29.35 7.41 -24.65
N SER A 165 28.34 6.71 -25.15
CA SER A 165 27.02 7.27 -25.48
C SER A 165 25.85 6.44 -24.97
N THR A 166 26.08 5.25 -24.40
CA THR A 166 25.03 4.42 -23.81
C THR A 166 25.51 3.77 -22.51
N PHE A 167 24.57 3.47 -21.60
CA PHE A 167 24.89 2.79 -20.35
C PHE A 167 25.45 1.38 -20.57
N ASP A 168 24.98 0.65 -21.59
CA ASP A 168 25.54 -0.66 -21.96
C ASP A 168 27.04 -0.62 -22.26
N GLN A 169 27.54 0.47 -22.85
CA GLN A 169 28.98 0.64 -23.09
C GLN A 169 29.75 0.81 -21.78
N LEU A 170 29.19 1.52 -20.80
CA LEU A 170 29.78 1.66 -19.46
C LEU A 170 29.77 0.34 -18.72
N ALA A 171 28.63 -0.36 -18.70
CA ALA A 171 28.49 -1.65 -18.04
C ALA A 171 29.50 -2.69 -18.55
N GLN A 172 29.88 -2.63 -19.83
CA GLN A 172 30.89 -3.52 -20.43
C GLN A 172 32.33 -3.25 -19.95
N ILE A 173 32.64 -2.02 -19.55
CA ILE A 173 33.98 -1.63 -19.07
C ILE A 173 34.06 -1.49 -17.55
N ALA A 174 32.94 -1.73 -16.87
CA ALA A 174 32.82 -1.70 -15.42
C ALA A 174 33.32 -3.01 -14.79
N ALA A 175 34.02 -2.88 -13.67
CA ALA A 175 34.47 -4.00 -12.86
C ALA A 175 34.32 -3.69 -11.37
N GLN A 176 33.55 -4.50 -10.65
CA GLN A 176 33.46 -4.40 -9.19
C GLN A 176 34.76 -4.90 -8.55
N GLN A 177 35.34 -4.09 -7.66
CA GLN A 177 36.54 -4.40 -6.89
C GLN A 177 36.31 -4.14 -5.41
N GLY A 178 35.94 -5.20 -4.67
CA GLY A 178 35.49 -5.01 -3.28
C GLY A 178 34.15 -4.27 -3.26
N SER A 179 34.07 -3.18 -2.51
CA SER A 179 32.91 -2.29 -2.50
C SER A 179 32.95 -1.21 -3.59
N ASP A 180 34.07 -1.05 -4.29
CA ASP A 180 34.24 0.02 -5.28
C ASP A 180 33.91 -0.46 -6.69
N LEU A 181 33.36 0.43 -7.52
CA LEU A 181 33.11 0.20 -8.94
C LEU A 181 34.19 0.91 -9.76
N VAL A 182 34.86 0.17 -10.65
CA VAL A 182 35.96 0.69 -11.47
C VAL A 182 35.58 0.62 -12.94
N PHE A 183 35.60 1.77 -13.62
CA PHE A 183 35.55 1.86 -15.08
C PHE A 183 36.97 2.01 -15.61
N THR A 184 37.35 1.21 -16.61
CA THR A 184 38.65 1.34 -17.29
C THR A 184 38.42 1.70 -18.75
N PHE A 185 38.81 2.92 -19.13
CA PHE A 185 38.55 3.46 -20.46
C PHE A 185 39.61 3.03 -21.49
N SER A 186 39.32 3.25 -22.77
CA SER A 186 40.18 2.81 -23.89
C SER A 186 41.56 3.50 -23.96
N ASN A 187 41.71 4.62 -23.26
CA ASN A 187 42.97 5.37 -23.12
C ASN A 187 43.73 5.01 -21.82
N ASP A 188 43.36 3.91 -21.15
CA ASP A 188 43.91 3.41 -19.88
C ASP A 188 43.61 4.27 -18.63
N GLU A 189 42.88 5.38 -18.77
CA GLU A 189 42.35 6.14 -17.64
C GLU A 189 41.25 5.35 -16.92
N LYS A 190 41.07 5.65 -15.63
CA LYS A 190 40.08 5.02 -14.79
C LYS A 190 39.18 6.04 -14.12
N LEU A 191 37.93 5.65 -13.93
CA LEU A 191 37.03 6.27 -12.97
C LEU A 191 36.67 5.25 -11.89
N VAL A 192 36.85 5.61 -10.63
CA VAL A 192 36.49 4.76 -9.49
C VAL A 192 35.38 5.40 -8.67
N LEU A 193 34.22 4.74 -8.59
CA LEU A 193 33.15 5.13 -7.67
C LEU A 193 33.31 4.33 -6.38
N ARG A 194 33.55 5.04 -5.26
CA ARG A 194 33.75 4.39 -3.96
C ARG A 194 32.43 3.96 -3.37
N ASP A 195 32.38 2.71 -2.90
CA ASP A 195 31.22 2.13 -2.22
C ASP A 195 29.91 2.16 -3.05
N VAL A 196 30.02 2.12 -4.39
CA VAL A 196 28.90 2.03 -5.33
C VAL A 196 28.94 0.68 -6.04
N VAL A 197 27.76 0.11 -6.33
CA VAL A 197 27.63 -1.11 -7.13
C VAL A 197 26.93 -0.83 -8.44
N LEU A 198 27.31 -1.57 -9.49
CA LEU A 198 26.77 -1.35 -10.85
C LEU A 198 25.25 -1.53 -10.96
N SER A 199 24.64 -2.35 -10.11
CA SER A 199 23.20 -2.61 -10.13
C SER A 199 22.34 -1.42 -9.71
N ASP A 200 22.95 -0.46 -9.04
CA ASP A 200 22.28 0.73 -8.52
C ASP A 200 22.37 1.88 -9.51
N LEU A 201 23.06 1.68 -10.64
CA LEU A 201 23.28 2.70 -11.66
C LEU A 201 22.49 2.41 -12.92
N ASP A 202 22.08 3.49 -13.59
CA ASP A 202 21.56 3.47 -14.94
C ASP A 202 22.17 4.61 -15.78
N GLY A 203 21.58 4.91 -16.95
CA GLY A 203 22.11 5.95 -17.81
C GLY A 203 21.81 7.39 -17.35
N TYR A 204 20.82 7.61 -16.47
CA TYR A 204 20.52 8.91 -15.89
C TYR A 204 21.64 9.40 -14.97
N ASP A 205 22.29 8.48 -14.24
CA ASP A 205 23.47 8.75 -13.40
C ASP A 205 24.69 9.25 -14.20
N PHE A 206 24.64 9.14 -15.53
CA PHE A 206 25.70 9.60 -16.43
C PHE A 206 25.24 10.71 -17.39
N GLY A 207 24.03 11.25 -17.19
CA GLY A 207 23.43 12.24 -18.08
C GLY A 207 23.32 11.77 -19.53
N LEU A 208 23.17 10.45 -19.74
CA LEU A 208 23.07 9.86 -21.06
C LEU A 208 21.61 9.88 -21.52
N ASP A 209 21.41 10.11 -22.83
CA ASP A 209 20.09 10.00 -23.44
C ASP A 209 19.53 8.58 -23.24
N GLN A 210 18.34 8.49 -22.63
CA GLN A 210 17.63 7.22 -22.52
C GLN A 210 16.73 7.00 -23.73
N PRO A 211 16.79 5.83 -24.40
CA PRO A 211 15.83 5.52 -25.43
C PRO A 211 14.44 5.43 -24.80
N LEU A 212 13.43 6.05 -25.44
CA LEU A 212 12.06 5.91 -24.98
C LEU A 212 11.65 4.43 -24.97
N PRO A 213 10.96 3.98 -23.91
CA PRO A 213 10.46 2.62 -23.86
C PRO A 213 9.50 2.34 -25.03
N PRO A 214 9.35 1.07 -25.45
CA PRO A 214 8.35 0.70 -26.43
C PRO A 214 6.95 1.12 -25.95
N LEU A 215 6.15 1.70 -26.85
CA LEU A 215 4.79 2.08 -26.53
C LEU A 215 3.96 0.86 -26.08
N PRO A 216 3.26 0.95 -24.94
CA PRO A 216 2.29 -0.06 -24.55
C PRO A 216 1.21 -0.24 -25.62
N ALA A 217 0.59 -1.43 -25.66
CA ALA A 217 -0.43 -1.74 -26.65
C ALA A 217 -1.66 -0.84 -26.46
N GLY A 218 -2.08 -0.13 -27.51
CA GLY A 218 -3.20 0.79 -27.46
C GLY A 218 -2.80 2.25 -27.21
N HIS A 219 -1.60 2.50 -26.66
CA HIS A 219 -1.13 3.85 -26.39
C HIS A 219 -0.75 4.62 -27.66
N GLN A 220 -0.90 5.94 -27.59
CA GLN A 220 -0.41 6.93 -28.56
C GLN A 220 0.66 7.82 -27.94
N SER A 221 1.28 8.72 -28.72
CA SER A 221 2.32 9.62 -28.22
C SER A 221 2.15 11.07 -28.65
N LEU A 222 2.60 11.99 -27.80
CA LEU A 222 2.78 13.41 -28.08
C LEU A 222 4.26 13.76 -27.95
N PHE A 223 4.79 14.56 -28.88
CA PHE A 223 6.19 14.97 -28.87
C PHE A 223 6.31 16.49 -28.88
N GLY A 224 7.01 17.01 -27.87
CA GLY A 224 7.36 18.42 -27.77
C GLY A 224 6.44 19.25 -26.87
N PRO A 225 6.85 20.50 -26.61
CA PRO A 225 6.19 21.38 -25.66
C PRO A 225 4.80 21.82 -26.15
N GLY A 226 3.86 21.94 -25.21
CA GLY A 226 2.48 22.38 -25.46
C GLY A 226 1.64 21.40 -26.29
N GLN A 227 2.14 20.20 -26.57
CA GLN A 227 1.31 19.17 -27.19
C GLN A 227 0.32 18.62 -26.17
N ALA A 228 -0.93 18.46 -26.61
CA ALA A 228 -2.00 17.99 -25.75
C ALA A 228 -2.92 16.99 -26.47
N TYR A 229 -3.53 16.12 -25.68
CA TYR A 229 -4.66 15.29 -26.08
C TYR A 229 -5.75 15.39 -25.01
N SER A 230 -7.02 15.31 -25.41
CA SER A 230 -8.14 15.29 -24.46
C SER A 230 -9.24 14.32 -24.82
N ALA A 231 -9.80 13.73 -23.78
CA ALA A 231 -10.96 12.85 -23.82
C ALA A 231 -11.61 12.79 -22.43
N PHE A 232 -12.91 12.52 -22.39
CA PHE A 232 -13.65 12.17 -21.16
C PHE A 232 -13.60 13.13 -19.96
N GLY A 233 -13.14 14.38 -20.10
CA GLY A 233 -12.89 15.21 -18.92
C GLY A 233 -11.44 15.64 -18.73
N TRP A 234 -10.53 14.92 -19.35
CA TRP A 234 -9.11 14.97 -19.02
C TRP A 234 -8.28 15.56 -20.17
N TYR A 235 -7.20 16.25 -19.82
CA TYR A 235 -6.08 16.51 -20.73
C TYR A 235 -4.86 15.72 -20.32
N VAL A 236 -4.07 15.32 -21.31
CA VAL A 236 -2.64 15.03 -21.17
C VAL A 236 -1.91 16.18 -21.82
N LEU A 237 -1.07 16.92 -21.09
CA LEU A 237 -0.38 18.11 -21.57
C LEU A 237 1.13 18.03 -21.32
N ASN A 238 1.92 18.18 -22.38
CA ASN A 238 3.37 18.39 -22.27
C ASN A 238 3.66 19.86 -21.90
N ASN A 239 3.29 20.28 -20.68
CA ASN A 239 3.36 21.67 -20.27
C ASN A 239 4.83 22.09 -20.04
N VAL A 240 5.33 22.99 -20.87
CA VAL A 240 6.66 23.59 -20.72
C VAL A 240 6.47 25.10 -20.78
N TRP A 241 6.02 25.67 -19.66
CA TRP A 241 5.56 27.05 -19.61
C TRP A 241 6.70 28.07 -19.40
N ASN A 242 7.86 27.65 -18.87
CA ASN A 242 8.97 28.55 -18.57
C ASN A 242 10.35 27.98 -18.90
N PRO A 243 10.62 27.55 -20.15
CA PRO A 243 11.92 27.00 -20.52
C PRO A 243 13.06 28.06 -20.56
N GLY A 244 12.76 29.34 -20.30
CA GLY A 244 13.73 30.43 -20.36
C GLY A 244 14.44 30.48 -21.73
N PRO A 245 15.78 30.44 -21.78
CA PRO A 245 16.55 30.48 -23.03
C PRO A 245 16.70 29.12 -23.74
N LEU A 246 16.21 28.02 -23.15
CA LEU A 246 16.43 26.66 -23.67
C LEU A 246 15.70 26.44 -25.01
N VAL A 247 16.32 25.66 -25.89
CA VAL A 247 15.81 25.35 -27.24
C VAL A 247 15.38 23.89 -27.31
N TYR A 248 14.10 23.65 -27.62
CA TYR A 248 13.56 22.29 -27.79
C TYR A 248 14.29 21.51 -28.90
N GLY A 249 14.61 20.24 -28.62
CA GLY A 249 15.34 19.34 -29.51
C GLY A 249 16.85 19.63 -29.60
N VAL A 250 17.33 20.62 -28.85
CA VAL A 250 18.77 20.93 -28.70
C VAL A 250 19.17 20.80 -27.24
N ASP A 251 18.52 21.59 -26.36
CA ASP A 251 18.83 21.63 -24.93
C ASP A 251 17.90 20.75 -24.12
N TYR A 252 16.69 20.50 -24.62
CA TYR A 252 15.71 19.68 -23.90
C TYR A 252 14.76 18.92 -24.81
N THR A 253 14.17 17.85 -24.28
CA THR A 253 13.07 17.10 -24.88
C THR A 253 11.95 16.87 -23.87
N VAL A 254 10.72 16.78 -24.38
CA VAL A 254 9.55 16.34 -23.61
C VAL A 254 8.65 15.55 -24.53
N SER A 255 8.08 14.47 -24.03
CA SER A 255 7.09 13.65 -24.73
C SER A 255 6.16 12.99 -23.73
N SER A 256 5.02 12.52 -24.21
CA SER A 256 4.12 11.68 -23.42
C SER A 256 3.55 10.53 -24.22
N SER A 257 3.14 9.48 -23.53
CA SER A 257 2.31 8.40 -24.06
C SER A 257 1.08 8.18 -23.20
N TYR A 258 -0.04 7.82 -23.82
CA TYR A 258 -1.34 7.72 -23.15
C TYR A 258 -2.27 6.72 -23.87
N ASP A 259 -3.22 6.12 -23.15
CA ASP A 259 -4.33 5.38 -23.74
C ASP A 259 -5.46 6.36 -24.13
N PRO A 260 -5.87 6.46 -25.41
CA PRO A 260 -6.97 7.35 -25.80
C PRO A 260 -8.34 6.96 -25.22
N THR A 261 -8.46 5.80 -24.57
CA THR A 261 -9.68 5.30 -23.92
C THR A 261 -9.68 5.50 -22.40
N ASP A 262 -8.52 5.80 -21.81
CA ASP A 262 -8.36 6.05 -20.37
C ASP A 262 -7.15 6.98 -20.14
N LEU A 263 -7.41 8.24 -19.78
CA LEU A 263 -6.35 9.25 -19.60
C LEU A 263 -5.81 9.34 -18.17
N THR A 264 -6.20 8.44 -17.28
CA THR A 264 -5.66 8.38 -15.92
C THR A 264 -4.96 7.06 -15.61
N ALA A 265 -5.13 6.03 -16.46
CA ALA A 265 -4.43 4.76 -16.33
C ALA A 265 -3.28 4.61 -17.35
N GLY A 266 -2.04 4.77 -16.90
CA GLY A 266 -0.83 4.51 -17.70
C GLY A 266 -0.38 5.65 -18.60
N VAL A 267 -0.61 6.91 -18.19
CA VAL A 267 -0.05 8.08 -18.88
C VAL A 267 1.38 8.29 -18.43
N THR A 268 2.34 8.21 -19.36
CA THR A 268 3.76 8.43 -19.05
C THR A 268 4.27 9.69 -19.73
N PHE A 269 4.85 10.60 -18.96
CA PHE A 269 5.64 11.73 -19.43
C PHE A 269 7.12 11.41 -19.34
N HIS A 270 7.88 11.75 -20.37
CA HIS A 270 9.34 11.65 -20.39
C HIS A 270 9.93 13.02 -20.70
N TRP A 271 11.02 13.36 -20.03
CA TRP A 271 11.76 14.59 -20.28
C TRP A 271 13.26 14.40 -20.18
N ALA A 272 13.97 15.33 -20.77
CA ALA A 272 15.39 15.55 -20.55
C ALA A 272 15.65 17.04 -20.60
N PHE A 273 16.11 17.62 -19.50
CA PHE A 273 16.50 19.01 -19.37
C PHE A 273 17.95 19.11 -18.86
N PRO A 274 18.63 20.24 -19.08
CA PRO A 274 19.97 20.43 -18.54
C PRO A 274 19.97 20.33 -17.01
N LEU A 275 21.00 19.68 -16.47
CA LEU A 275 21.22 19.59 -15.02
C LEU A 275 21.54 20.97 -14.44
N THR A 276 21.12 21.21 -13.21
CA THR A 276 21.41 22.45 -12.48
C THR A 276 21.89 22.16 -11.07
N THR A 277 22.88 22.90 -10.62
CA THR A 277 23.35 22.91 -9.23
C THR A 277 23.00 24.23 -8.54
N ASN A 278 22.13 25.03 -9.15
CA ASN A 278 21.63 26.26 -8.54
C ASN A 278 20.79 25.90 -7.31
N ALA A 279 21.14 26.44 -6.15
CA ALA A 279 20.42 26.24 -4.89
C ALA A 279 18.96 26.73 -4.92
N PHE A 280 18.62 27.64 -5.84
CA PHE A 280 17.26 28.13 -6.05
C PHE A 280 16.91 28.07 -7.54
N PRO A 281 16.68 26.88 -8.09
CA PRO A 281 16.40 26.74 -9.51
C PRO A 281 15.00 27.25 -9.83
N THR A 282 14.77 27.60 -11.09
CA THR A 282 13.45 28.01 -11.57
C THR A 282 12.73 26.79 -12.13
N ILE A 283 11.44 26.66 -11.87
CA ILE A 283 10.59 25.64 -12.50
C ILE A 283 10.43 25.98 -13.98
N ILE A 284 10.67 25.00 -14.85
CA ILE A 284 10.70 25.19 -16.31
C ILE A 284 9.55 24.49 -17.04
N ALA A 285 8.98 23.44 -16.44
CA ALA A 285 7.93 22.63 -17.01
C ALA A 285 7.06 22.00 -15.93
N TYR A 286 5.83 21.63 -16.29
CA TYR A 286 4.87 20.91 -15.45
C TYR A 286 4.06 19.89 -16.28
N PRO A 287 4.68 18.91 -16.95
CA PRO A 287 3.93 17.90 -17.69
C PRO A 287 2.92 17.18 -16.79
N GLU A 288 1.68 17.10 -17.25
CA GLU A 288 0.55 16.90 -16.34
C GLU A 288 -0.69 16.30 -17.01
N VAL A 289 -1.53 15.70 -16.18
CA VAL A 289 -2.91 15.33 -16.47
C VAL A 289 -3.87 16.29 -15.74
N ILE A 290 -4.86 16.82 -16.44
CA ILE A 290 -5.70 17.95 -15.97
C ILE A 290 -7.17 17.55 -16.02
N PHE A 291 -7.92 17.75 -14.92
CA PHE A 291 -9.39 17.73 -14.92
C PHE A 291 -9.97 19.10 -14.57
N GLY A 292 -10.95 19.54 -15.38
CA GLY A 292 -11.62 20.84 -15.22
C GLY A 292 -11.01 22.01 -16.01
N PRO A 293 -11.63 23.19 -15.92
CA PRO A 293 -11.17 24.41 -16.57
C PRO A 293 -9.91 25.01 -15.92
N ALA A 294 -8.75 24.43 -16.22
CA ALA A 294 -7.43 24.94 -15.82
C ALA A 294 -7.23 26.42 -16.24
N PRO A 295 -7.22 27.37 -15.28
CA PRO A 295 -7.21 28.79 -15.61
C PRO A 295 -5.88 29.24 -16.21
N MET A 296 -4.76 28.62 -15.82
CA MET A 296 -3.41 28.99 -16.25
C MET A 296 -2.89 28.16 -17.43
N SER A 297 -3.39 26.94 -17.66
CA SER A 297 -2.96 26.02 -18.72
C SER A 297 -3.64 26.25 -20.08
N GLY A 298 -3.84 27.52 -20.47
CA GLY A 298 -4.29 27.91 -21.82
C GLY A 298 -5.81 27.94 -22.06
N GLY A 299 -6.63 27.73 -21.02
CA GLY A 299 -8.06 28.02 -21.05
C GLY A 299 -8.87 27.18 -22.05
N HIS A 300 -8.51 25.92 -22.28
CA HIS A 300 -9.31 25.00 -23.09
C HIS A 300 -10.59 24.59 -22.34
N LYS A 301 -11.62 25.44 -22.46
CA LYS A 301 -12.86 25.46 -21.67
C LYS A 301 -13.81 24.25 -21.78
N VAL A 302 -13.42 23.13 -22.39
CA VAL A 302 -14.38 22.10 -22.85
C VAL A 302 -14.09 20.68 -22.39
N THR A 303 -13.12 20.43 -21.49
CA THR A 303 -12.83 19.03 -21.13
C THR A 303 -13.81 18.43 -20.19
N ASP A 304 -14.16 19.11 -19.09
CA ASP A 304 -15.19 18.63 -18.18
C ASP A 304 -16.57 18.75 -18.84
N THR A 305 -16.84 17.79 -19.72
CA THR A 305 -18.08 17.67 -20.46
C THR A 305 -19.25 17.26 -19.56
N ALA A 306 -18.97 16.79 -18.34
CA ALA A 306 -19.97 16.39 -17.36
C ALA A 306 -20.40 17.57 -16.45
N GLY A 307 -19.57 18.61 -16.35
CA GLY A 307 -19.87 19.80 -15.55
C GLY A 307 -19.72 19.57 -14.05
N VAL A 308 -18.72 18.78 -13.66
CA VAL A 308 -18.30 18.55 -12.28
C VAL A 308 -17.71 19.83 -11.69
N PHE A 309 -16.70 20.40 -12.34
CA PHE A 309 -16.05 21.65 -11.98
C PHE A 309 -16.62 22.82 -12.78
N PRO A 310 -16.65 24.03 -12.20
CA PRO A 310 -16.15 24.36 -10.86
C PRO A 310 -17.09 23.96 -9.72
N LEU A 311 -16.52 23.54 -8.58
CA LEU A 311 -17.26 23.35 -7.33
C LEU A 311 -16.98 24.50 -6.37
N GLN A 312 -18.01 25.08 -5.75
CA GLN A 312 -17.76 26.06 -4.70
C GLN A 312 -17.24 25.33 -3.45
N VAL A 313 -16.21 25.87 -2.80
CA VAL A 313 -15.59 25.21 -1.63
C VAL A 313 -16.61 24.92 -0.52
N SER A 314 -17.63 25.77 -0.35
CA SER A 314 -18.72 25.54 0.62
C SER A 314 -19.68 24.40 0.27
N GLU A 315 -19.73 23.96 -0.99
CA GLU A 315 -20.65 22.91 -1.45
C GLU A 315 -20.02 21.52 -1.37
N ILE A 316 -18.70 21.45 -1.22
CA ILE A 316 -17.94 20.20 -1.11
C ILE A 316 -18.13 19.62 0.29
N VAL A 317 -18.87 18.51 0.39
CA VAL A 317 -18.97 17.71 1.62
C VAL A 317 -17.70 16.87 1.77
N ASP A 318 -17.32 16.19 0.69
CA ASP A 318 -16.07 15.46 0.60
C ASP A 318 -15.52 15.47 -0.82
N LEU A 319 -14.19 15.42 -0.96
CA LEU A 319 -13.49 15.33 -2.23
C LEU A 319 -12.15 14.65 -1.99
N THR A 320 -11.96 13.47 -2.58
CA THR A 320 -10.71 12.72 -2.51
C THR A 320 -10.13 12.49 -3.90
N ALA A 321 -8.81 12.30 -3.94
CA ALA A 321 -8.06 11.90 -5.13
C ALA A 321 -7.25 10.64 -4.81
N ASP A 322 -7.70 9.50 -5.31
CA ASP A 322 -6.96 8.24 -5.31
C ASP A 322 -5.95 8.27 -6.46
N TYR A 323 -4.68 7.96 -6.18
CA TYR A 323 -3.63 8.02 -7.18
C TYR A 323 -2.57 6.94 -6.99
N ALA A 324 -1.96 6.57 -8.11
CA ALA A 324 -0.74 5.78 -8.18
C ALA A 324 0.17 6.37 -9.25
N VAL A 325 1.42 6.63 -8.89
CA VAL A 325 2.45 7.14 -9.80
C VAL A 325 3.74 6.33 -9.71
N ALA A 326 4.48 6.28 -10.80
CA ALA A 326 5.83 5.76 -10.86
C ALA A 326 6.77 6.82 -11.44
N ILE A 327 7.95 6.97 -10.84
CA ILE A 327 8.97 7.93 -11.29
C ILE A 327 10.28 7.22 -11.59
N GLU A 328 10.99 7.70 -12.60
CA GLU A 328 12.34 7.24 -12.96
C GLU A 328 13.24 8.45 -13.29
N GLY A 329 14.55 8.28 -13.16
CA GLY A 329 15.55 9.27 -13.54
C GLY A 329 16.11 10.11 -12.37
N ASN A 330 16.54 11.33 -12.67
CA ASN A 330 17.16 12.23 -11.70
C ASN A 330 16.11 12.83 -10.75
N THR A 331 15.71 12.10 -9.71
CA THR A 331 14.58 12.45 -8.83
C THR A 331 14.77 13.74 -8.05
N ASP A 332 16.00 14.22 -7.90
CA ASP A 332 16.24 15.52 -7.26
C ASP A 332 15.91 16.72 -8.17
N GLY A 333 15.74 16.48 -9.47
CA GLY A 333 15.48 17.49 -10.49
C GLY A 333 14.01 17.87 -10.67
N PHE A 334 13.09 17.26 -9.92
CA PHE A 334 11.66 17.51 -10.06
C PHE A 334 10.89 17.12 -8.80
N ASN A 335 9.66 17.60 -8.67
CA ASN A 335 8.68 17.10 -7.71
C ASN A 335 7.57 16.32 -8.44
N VAL A 336 6.67 15.67 -7.70
CA VAL A 336 5.35 15.26 -8.20
C VAL A 336 4.31 15.90 -7.31
N ALA A 337 3.39 16.62 -7.92
CA ALA A 337 2.42 17.42 -7.19
C ALA A 337 1.06 17.39 -7.86
N PHE A 338 0.01 17.41 -7.04
CA PHE A 338 -1.26 17.94 -7.47
C PHE A 338 -1.17 19.45 -7.55
N ASP A 339 -1.79 20.05 -8.56
CA ASP A 339 -1.98 21.50 -8.69
C ASP A 339 -3.49 21.81 -8.73
N ILE A 340 -3.95 22.60 -7.77
CA ILE A 340 -5.38 22.87 -7.53
C ILE A 340 -5.60 24.37 -7.63
N TRP A 341 -6.33 24.77 -8.66
CA TRP A 341 -6.61 26.18 -8.90
C TRP A 341 -7.94 26.61 -8.27
N LEU A 342 -7.90 27.68 -7.49
CA LEU A 342 -9.07 28.34 -6.90
C LEU A 342 -9.34 29.69 -7.56
N THR A 343 -10.63 30.01 -7.76
CA THR A 343 -11.07 31.25 -8.41
C THR A 343 -12.20 31.95 -7.64
N ASP A 344 -12.32 33.28 -7.80
CA ASP A 344 -13.38 34.08 -7.15
C ASP A 344 -14.73 34.05 -7.89
N VAL A 345 -14.75 33.53 -9.12
CA VAL A 345 -15.94 33.37 -9.96
C VAL A 345 -15.95 31.99 -10.61
N PRO A 346 -17.13 31.38 -10.80
CA PRO A 346 -17.21 30.08 -11.45
C PRO A 346 -16.74 30.18 -12.90
N ASN A 347 -15.89 29.23 -13.33
CA ASN A 347 -15.24 29.19 -14.65
C ASN A 347 -14.34 30.42 -14.90
N GLY A 348 -13.69 30.90 -13.83
CA GLY A 348 -12.70 31.97 -13.87
C GLY A 348 -11.54 31.67 -14.81
N GLY A 349 -10.90 32.73 -15.31
CA GLY A 349 -9.61 32.64 -16.02
C GLY A 349 -8.46 33.14 -15.14
N PRO A 350 -7.28 33.42 -15.74
CA PRO A 350 -6.09 33.88 -15.00
C PRO A 350 -6.35 35.07 -14.06
N SER A 351 -7.20 36.02 -14.47
CA SER A 351 -7.47 37.25 -13.69
C SER A 351 -8.37 37.07 -12.48
N SER A 352 -8.98 35.89 -12.32
CA SER A 352 -9.88 35.53 -11.22
C SER A 352 -9.28 34.46 -10.31
N VAL A 353 -8.05 34.03 -10.59
CA VAL A 353 -7.33 33.13 -9.70
C VAL A 353 -7.08 33.83 -8.38
N THR A 354 -7.39 33.15 -7.29
CA THR A 354 -7.21 33.63 -5.92
C THR A 354 -6.14 32.83 -5.19
N ASN A 355 -6.10 31.51 -5.43
CA ASN A 355 -5.12 30.60 -4.85
C ASN A 355 -4.67 29.54 -5.86
N GLU A 356 -3.41 29.16 -5.76
CA GLU A 356 -2.80 27.98 -6.36
C GLU A 356 -2.36 27.09 -5.20
N VAL A 357 -3.02 25.94 -5.06
CA VAL A 357 -2.74 25.00 -3.97
C VAL A 357 -2.07 23.77 -4.56
N MET A 358 -0.77 23.65 -4.32
CA MET A 358 0.00 22.47 -4.73
C MET A 358 0.11 21.48 -3.58
N VAL A 359 -0.15 20.20 -3.83
CA VAL A 359 0.05 19.12 -2.85
C VAL A 359 1.15 18.19 -3.36
N TRP A 360 2.34 18.27 -2.77
CA TRP A 360 3.53 17.57 -3.25
C TRP A 360 3.62 16.18 -2.63
N VAL A 361 3.39 15.16 -3.45
CA VAL A 361 3.43 13.75 -3.05
C VAL A 361 4.81 13.13 -3.24
N HIS A 362 5.66 13.76 -4.06
CA HIS A 362 7.10 13.54 -4.09
C HIS A 362 7.78 14.91 -4.07
N LYS A 363 8.67 15.15 -3.11
CA LYS A 363 9.36 16.44 -2.99
C LYS A 363 10.57 16.55 -3.93
N GLY A 364 11.33 15.45 -4.05
CA GLY A 364 12.65 15.46 -4.65
C GLY A 364 13.61 16.45 -3.96
N GLY A 365 14.57 16.95 -4.73
CA GLY A 365 15.54 17.98 -4.35
C GLY A 365 14.98 19.41 -4.46
N VAL A 366 13.69 19.54 -4.77
CA VAL A 366 13.03 20.83 -5.00
C VAL A 366 12.66 21.47 -3.66
N THR A 367 12.92 22.77 -3.54
CA THR A 367 12.57 23.56 -2.36
C THR A 367 11.24 24.29 -2.60
N PRO A 368 10.24 24.15 -1.71
CA PRO A 368 8.99 24.88 -1.86
C PRO A 368 9.20 26.39 -1.74
N TYR A 369 8.49 27.16 -2.56
CA TYR A 369 8.49 28.61 -2.46
C TYR A 369 7.57 29.10 -1.33
N GLY A 370 7.94 30.18 -0.65
CA GLY A 370 7.15 30.79 0.42
C GLY A 370 7.71 30.61 1.83
N GLN A 371 6.91 30.98 2.83
CA GLN A 371 7.23 30.84 4.26
C GLN A 371 6.38 29.73 4.89
N LEU A 372 6.94 28.99 5.84
CA LEU A 372 6.21 27.99 6.61
C LEU A 372 5.06 28.66 7.38
N ALA A 373 3.82 28.28 7.05
CA ALA A 373 2.57 28.84 7.58
C ALA A 373 1.83 27.88 8.52
N GLY A 374 2.07 26.57 8.41
CA GLY A 374 1.42 25.58 9.27
C GLY A 374 1.75 24.14 8.89
N THR A 375 0.97 23.20 9.41
CA THR A 375 1.02 21.78 9.08
C THR A 375 -0.37 21.23 8.78
N TYR A 376 -0.44 20.15 8.02
CA TYR A 376 -1.63 19.33 7.78
C TYR A 376 -1.39 17.92 8.33
N ASP A 377 -2.42 17.31 8.90
CA ASP A 377 -2.41 15.95 9.46
C ASP A 377 -3.85 15.43 9.52
N ASP A 378 -4.12 14.32 8.83
CA ASP A 378 -5.39 13.59 8.86
C ASP A 378 -5.26 12.16 9.44
N GLY A 379 -4.08 11.82 9.97
CA GLY A 379 -3.72 10.49 10.45
C GLY A 379 -2.83 9.73 9.46
N PRO A 380 -3.33 9.35 8.27
CA PRO A 380 -2.51 8.73 7.23
C PRO A 380 -1.44 9.67 6.65
N VAL A 381 -1.77 10.94 6.41
CA VAL A 381 -0.90 11.91 5.72
C VAL A 381 -0.55 13.06 6.66
N SER A 382 0.74 13.41 6.71
CA SER A 382 1.23 14.62 7.38
C SER A 382 2.07 15.46 6.42
N ALA A 383 2.00 16.78 6.57
CA ALA A 383 2.64 17.73 5.65
C ALA A 383 2.96 19.08 6.31
N GLU A 384 3.97 19.76 5.76
CA GLU A 384 4.26 21.17 6.01
C GLU A 384 3.57 22.06 4.97
N ILE A 385 3.04 23.21 5.40
CA ILE A 385 2.32 24.16 4.54
C ILE A 385 3.16 25.42 4.39
N TYR A 386 3.55 25.74 3.15
CA TYR A 386 4.29 26.92 2.76
C TYR A 386 3.39 27.88 1.98
N VAL A 387 3.48 29.18 2.25
CA VAL A 387 2.62 30.19 1.62
C VAL A 387 3.45 31.37 1.13
N SER A 388 3.11 31.88 -0.05
CA SER A 388 3.58 33.15 -0.56
C SER A 388 2.43 33.99 -1.12
N ASP A 389 2.31 35.22 -0.63
CA ASP A 389 1.37 36.25 -1.11
C ASP A 389 2.05 37.29 -2.01
N SER A 390 3.29 37.01 -2.44
CA SER A 390 4.11 37.97 -3.21
C SER A 390 3.74 38.10 -4.69
N GLY A 391 2.81 37.27 -5.18
CA GLY A 391 2.45 37.14 -6.59
C GLY A 391 1.10 37.77 -6.95
N ASP A 392 0.62 37.45 -8.15
CA ASP A 392 -0.71 37.87 -8.64
C ASP A 392 -1.86 37.12 -7.93
N TRP A 393 -1.56 35.96 -7.34
CA TRP A 393 -2.42 35.14 -6.48
C TRP A 393 -1.61 34.60 -5.28
N THR A 394 -2.30 33.96 -4.34
CA THR A 394 -1.63 33.26 -3.22
C THR A 394 -1.13 31.91 -3.71
N TYR A 395 0.18 31.67 -3.61
CA TYR A 395 0.77 30.36 -3.82
C TYR A 395 0.83 29.60 -2.49
N THR A 396 0.34 28.37 -2.49
CA THR A 396 0.34 27.49 -1.32
C THR A 396 0.93 26.14 -1.70
N ALA A 397 2.00 25.70 -1.04
CA ALA A 397 2.53 24.35 -1.18
C ALA A 397 2.30 23.55 0.11
N VAL A 398 1.57 22.46 -0.01
CA VAL A 398 1.38 21.43 1.02
C VAL A 398 2.35 20.30 0.69
N VAL A 399 3.50 20.29 1.36
CA VAL A 399 4.59 19.35 1.08
C VAL A 399 4.53 18.21 2.08
N LEU A 400 4.25 17.00 1.59
CA LEU A 400 4.19 15.83 2.47
C LEU A 400 5.54 15.63 3.18
N ASP A 401 5.48 15.18 4.43
CA ASP A 401 6.69 14.94 5.23
C ASP A 401 7.50 13.74 4.70
N GLU A 402 6.82 12.82 4.03
CA GLU A 402 7.39 11.65 3.37
C GLU A 402 6.82 11.51 1.95
N ASP A 403 7.68 11.11 1.01
CA ASP A 403 7.26 10.81 -0.36
C ASP A 403 6.26 9.64 -0.35
N ARG A 404 5.15 9.84 -1.06
CA ARG A 404 4.07 8.87 -1.24
C ARG A 404 3.72 8.80 -2.72
N LEU A 405 4.12 7.71 -3.37
CA LEU A 405 3.84 7.52 -4.80
C LEU A 405 2.50 6.83 -5.05
N VAL A 406 1.84 6.31 -4.00
CA VAL A 406 0.51 5.67 -4.08
C VAL A 406 -0.27 6.03 -2.83
N GLY A 407 -1.55 6.38 -2.98
CA GLY A 407 -2.45 6.63 -1.86
C GLY A 407 -3.68 7.43 -2.25
N GLU A 408 -4.35 7.97 -1.23
CA GLU A 408 -5.48 8.89 -1.37
C GLU A 408 -5.11 10.23 -0.74
N ILE A 409 -5.42 11.34 -1.40
CA ILE A 409 -5.36 12.69 -0.83
C ILE A 409 -6.78 13.18 -0.55
N SER A 410 -7.08 13.54 0.71
CA SER A 410 -8.31 14.26 1.05
C SER A 410 -8.19 15.74 0.66
N VAL A 411 -8.64 16.07 -0.55
CA VAL A 411 -8.65 17.45 -1.06
C VAL A 411 -9.56 18.33 -0.19
N SER A 412 -10.74 17.82 0.19
CA SER A 412 -11.65 18.48 1.14
C SER A 412 -10.97 18.78 2.47
N GLY A 413 -10.22 17.82 3.02
CA GLY A 413 -9.45 17.98 4.26
C GLY A 413 -8.35 19.03 4.14
N VAL A 414 -7.59 19.03 3.05
CA VAL A 414 -6.58 20.06 2.76
C VAL A 414 -7.23 21.44 2.69
N LEU A 415 -8.31 21.60 1.91
CA LEU A 415 -9.04 22.87 1.79
C LEU A 415 -9.58 23.34 3.16
N ALA A 416 -10.17 22.44 3.96
CA ALA A 416 -10.64 22.77 5.30
C ALA A 416 -9.50 23.25 6.22
N ARG A 417 -8.32 22.63 6.11
CA ARG A 417 -7.15 23.08 6.85
C ARG A 417 -6.68 24.47 6.41
N LEU A 418 -6.62 24.72 5.10
CA LEU A 418 -6.25 26.02 4.55
C LEU A 418 -7.27 27.10 4.90
N GLN A 419 -8.56 26.77 4.99
CA GLN A 419 -9.59 27.67 5.51
C GLN A 419 -9.37 28.01 6.98
N ALA A 420 -9.02 27.04 7.82
CA ALA A 420 -8.71 27.28 9.22
C ALA A 420 -7.47 28.19 9.42
N LEU A 421 -6.55 28.19 8.46
CA LEU A 421 -5.40 29.10 8.41
C LEU A 421 -5.72 30.46 7.76
N GLY A 422 -6.92 30.63 7.19
CA GLY A 422 -7.35 31.86 6.51
C GLY A 422 -6.72 32.07 5.13
N ILE A 423 -6.22 31.00 4.51
CA ILE A 423 -5.58 31.01 3.19
C ILE A 423 -6.63 30.82 2.09
N VAL A 424 -7.62 29.95 2.34
CA VAL A 424 -8.76 29.66 1.45
C VAL A 424 -10.07 30.14 2.09
N SER A 425 -11.03 30.57 1.28
CA SER A 425 -12.38 30.98 1.65
C SER A 425 -13.40 29.98 1.13
N SER A 426 -14.48 29.76 1.89
CA SER A 426 -15.59 28.91 1.46
C SER A 426 -16.32 29.43 0.22
N SER A 427 -16.13 30.70 -0.14
CA SER A 427 -16.75 31.31 -1.32
C SER A 427 -15.97 31.09 -2.63
N GLU A 428 -14.71 30.64 -2.55
CA GLU A 428 -13.90 30.34 -3.72
C GLU A 428 -14.43 29.11 -4.46
N TYR A 429 -14.06 29.00 -5.73
CA TYR A 429 -14.42 27.91 -6.61
C TYR A 429 -13.20 27.11 -7.00
N LEU A 430 -13.21 25.80 -6.71
CA LEU A 430 -12.23 24.86 -7.23
C LEU A 430 -12.46 24.71 -8.73
N ALA A 431 -11.50 25.20 -9.52
CA ALA A 431 -11.60 25.29 -10.96
C ALA A 431 -11.01 24.06 -11.66
N SER A 432 -9.86 23.59 -11.21
CA SER A 432 -9.21 22.39 -11.75
C SER A 432 -8.45 21.65 -10.66
N LEU A 433 -8.22 20.37 -10.95
CA LEU A 433 -7.29 19.51 -10.24
C LEU A 433 -6.40 18.84 -11.28
N GLU A 434 -5.11 19.06 -11.15
CA GLU A 434 -4.07 18.66 -12.10
C GLU A 434 -3.06 17.79 -11.34
N LEU A 435 -2.50 16.78 -12.00
CA LEU A 435 -1.46 15.91 -11.43
C LEU A 435 -0.30 15.83 -12.42
N GLY A 436 0.88 16.25 -11.97
CA GLY A 436 2.05 16.37 -12.83
C GLY A 436 3.33 16.50 -12.04
N SER A 437 4.39 16.90 -12.75
CA SER A 437 5.72 17.03 -12.18
C SER A 437 6.33 18.38 -12.47
N GLU A 438 6.62 19.19 -11.44
CA GLU A 438 7.35 20.44 -11.64
C GLU A 438 8.82 20.11 -11.83
N ILE A 439 9.34 20.39 -13.01
CA ILE A 439 10.72 20.06 -13.38
C ILE A 439 11.57 21.31 -13.23
N VAL A 440 12.73 21.15 -12.59
CA VAL A 440 13.77 22.18 -12.49
C VAL A 440 15.02 21.79 -13.27
N SER A 441 15.31 20.49 -13.43
CA SER A 441 16.45 20.00 -14.19
C SER A 441 16.43 18.48 -14.42
N GLY A 442 17.42 17.98 -15.17
CA GLY A 442 17.67 16.55 -15.29
C GLY A 442 16.74 15.83 -16.26
N ALA A 443 16.95 14.53 -16.40
CA ALA A 443 16.13 13.67 -17.23
C ALA A 443 15.38 12.65 -16.37
N GLY A 444 14.18 12.29 -16.79
CA GLY A 444 13.33 11.39 -16.02
C GLY A 444 11.98 11.15 -16.68
N SER A 445 11.13 10.46 -15.93
CA SER A 445 9.75 10.23 -16.31
C SER A 445 8.82 10.15 -15.13
N LEU A 446 7.56 10.51 -15.39
CA LEU A 446 6.41 10.33 -14.49
C LEU A 446 5.39 9.48 -15.23
N THR A 447 5.04 8.32 -14.67
CA THR A 447 3.86 7.54 -15.08
C THR A 447 2.76 7.75 -14.06
N ILE A 448 1.59 8.18 -14.51
CA ILE A 448 0.35 8.16 -13.75
C ILE A 448 -0.31 6.81 -14.06
N GLU A 449 -0.23 5.89 -13.10
CA GLU A 449 -0.74 4.53 -13.22
C GLU A 449 -2.23 4.44 -12.97
N ASP A 450 -2.72 5.29 -12.06
CA ASP A 450 -4.14 5.47 -11.76
C ASP A 450 -4.36 6.89 -11.20
N LEU A 451 -5.51 7.48 -11.52
CA LEU A 451 -6.02 8.69 -10.89
C LEU A 451 -7.56 8.68 -10.97
N THR A 452 -8.19 8.70 -9.80
CA THR A 452 -9.66 8.76 -9.65
C THR A 452 -10.03 9.86 -8.66
N LEU A 453 -11.03 10.68 -9.01
CA LEU A 453 -11.57 11.72 -8.13
C LEU A 453 -12.97 11.32 -7.65
N ASN A 454 -13.17 11.35 -6.34
CA ASN A 454 -14.46 11.06 -5.72
C ASN A 454 -14.95 12.30 -4.98
N ALA A 455 -16.09 12.86 -5.42
CA ALA A 455 -16.70 14.04 -4.81
C ALA A 455 -18.09 13.72 -4.25
N THR A 456 -18.35 14.20 -3.05
CA THR A 456 -19.68 14.20 -2.43
C THR A 456 -20.13 15.65 -2.22
N LEU A 457 -21.31 15.98 -2.73
CA LEU A 457 -22.00 17.26 -2.52
C LEU A 457 -23.28 17.01 -1.72
N GLU A 458 -24.01 18.05 -1.36
CA GLU A 458 -25.28 17.91 -0.64
C GLU A 458 -26.37 17.16 -1.43
N ASP A 459 -26.31 17.18 -2.77
CA ASP A 459 -27.38 16.68 -3.65
C ASP A 459 -26.95 15.50 -4.55
N ARG A 460 -25.67 15.11 -4.55
CA ARG A 460 -25.13 14.05 -5.42
C ARG A 460 -23.75 13.58 -4.99
N THR A 461 -23.38 12.37 -5.44
CA THR A 461 -21.99 11.92 -5.53
C THR A 461 -21.52 11.92 -6.98
N ILE A 462 -20.21 12.09 -7.17
CA ILE A 462 -19.56 12.18 -8.47
C ILE A 462 -18.25 11.36 -8.39
N GLU A 463 -18.08 10.44 -9.33
CA GLU A 463 -16.83 9.71 -9.54
C GLU A 463 -16.27 10.12 -10.91
N VAL A 464 -14.99 10.48 -10.96
CA VAL A 464 -14.27 10.84 -12.17
C VAL A 464 -13.10 9.88 -12.35
N THR A 465 -13.17 9.08 -13.41
CA THR A 465 -12.09 8.18 -13.84
C THR A 465 -11.56 8.65 -15.20
N GLY A 466 -10.46 8.08 -15.68
CA GLY A 466 -9.94 8.38 -17.02
C GLY A 466 -10.84 7.92 -18.16
N ALA A 467 -11.80 7.02 -17.89
CA ALA A 467 -12.85 6.61 -18.83
C ALA A 467 -14.08 7.52 -18.83
N GLY A 468 -14.22 8.42 -17.85
CA GLY A 468 -15.27 9.42 -17.77
C GLY A 468 -15.85 9.65 -16.38
N THR A 469 -16.93 10.43 -16.35
CA THR A 469 -17.60 10.85 -15.12
C THR A 469 -18.91 10.09 -14.91
N THR A 470 -19.09 9.58 -13.71
CA THR A 470 -20.36 9.02 -13.21
C THR A 470 -20.94 9.97 -12.15
N THR A 471 -22.22 10.30 -12.25
CA THR A 471 -22.92 11.14 -11.26
C THR A 471 -24.14 10.41 -10.74
N HIS A 472 -24.28 10.37 -9.42
CA HIS A 472 -25.42 9.79 -8.73
C HIS A 472 -26.15 10.89 -7.96
N LEU A 473 -27.33 11.27 -8.44
CA LEU A 473 -28.18 12.26 -7.76
C LEU A 473 -28.83 11.63 -6.53
N PHE A 474 -28.86 12.35 -5.41
CA PHE A 474 -29.79 12.09 -4.33
C PHE A 474 -31.21 12.48 -4.81
N PRO A 475 -32.26 11.68 -4.55
CA PRO A 475 -33.61 11.97 -5.05
C PRO A 475 -34.17 13.32 -4.53
N GLU A 476 -34.84 14.11 -5.39
CA GLU A 476 -35.39 15.45 -5.07
C GLU A 476 -36.51 15.49 -4.00
N ASP A 477 -36.94 14.34 -3.50
CA ASP A 477 -37.82 14.23 -2.33
C ASP A 477 -37.25 13.06 -1.51
N PRO A 478 -36.19 13.29 -0.72
CA PRO A 478 -35.62 12.22 0.07
C PRO A 478 -36.73 11.70 0.98
N PRO A 479 -36.85 10.38 1.16
CA PRO A 479 -37.64 9.84 2.25
C PRO A 479 -37.23 10.59 3.53
N ASP A 480 -38.16 10.80 4.45
CA ASP A 480 -37.78 11.22 5.80
C ASP A 480 -36.93 10.11 6.40
N LEU A 481 -35.61 10.18 6.20
CA LEU A 481 -34.61 9.23 6.68
C LEU A 481 -34.19 9.56 8.12
N SER A 482 -35.11 10.12 8.90
CA SER A 482 -34.89 10.46 10.30
C SER A 482 -35.65 9.50 11.20
N GLY A 483 -34.92 8.83 12.08
CA GLY A 483 -35.43 7.77 12.95
C GLY A 483 -35.26 6.38 12.33
N ASP A 484 -35.88 5.39 12.96
CA ASP A 484 -35.73 3.99 12.58
C ASP A 484 -36.61 3.65 11.36
N ASP A 485 -35.99 3.48 10.20
CA ASP A 485 -36.65 3.29 8.92
C ASP A 485 -36.67 1.82 8.44
N ARG A 486 -37.59 1.55 7.51
CA ARG A 486 -37.72 0.23 6.85
C ARG A 486 -37.80 0.42 5.34
N VAL A 487 -36.72 0.11 4.64
CA VAL A 487 -36.55 0.44 3.22
C VAL A 487 -36.54 -0.83 2.37
N LEU A 488 -37.37 -0.87 1.33
CA LEU A 488 -37.42 -2.02 0.41
C LEU A 488 -36.22 -2.01 -0.54
N TYR A 489 -35.53 -3.14 -0.66
CA TYR A 489 -34.49 -3.32 -1.65
C TYR A 489 -35.07 -3.36 -3.07
N ASP A 490 -34.64 -2.43 -3.91
CA ASP A 490 -34.90 -2.40 -5.35
C ASP A 490 -33.57 -2.39 -6.11
N PRO A 491 -33.18 -3.52 -6.75
CA PRO A 491 -31.90 -3.60 -7.46
C PRO A 491 -31.84 -2.70 -8.71
N THR A 492 -32.93 -2.03 -9.08
CA THR A 492 -32.93 -1.05 -10.19
C THR A 492 -32.59 0.36 -9.74
N GLN A 493 -32.59 0.63 -8.43
CA GLN A 493 -32.13 1.89 -7.87
C GLN A 493 -30.60 1.95 -7.87
N SER A 494 -30.04 3.13 -8.08
CA SER A 494 -28.59 3.34 -7.98
C SER A 494 -28.11 3.43 -6.53
N LEU A 495 -28.97 3.92 -5.63
CA LEU A 495 -28.67 4.20 -4.23
C LEU A 495 -29.87 3.83 -3.35
N ILE A 496 -29.60 3.17 -2.23
CA ILE A 496 -30.56 2.84 -1.17
C ILE A 496 -29.89 3.15 0.16
N GLU A 497 -30.45 4.08 0.93
CA GLU A 497 -29.88 4.56 2.20
C GLU A 497 -30.87 4.35 3.34
N GLY A 498 -30.36 3.96 4.51
CA GLY A 498 -31.15 3.87 5.75
C GLY A 498 -31.30 5.23 6.43
N GLY A 499 -30.18 5.94 6.62
CA GLY A 499 -30.19 7.30 7.18
C GLY A 499 -29.78 7.37 8.64
N GLU A 500 -30.44 8.24 9.40
CA GLU A 500 -30.18 8.46 10.83
C GLU A 500 -31.13 7.60 11.67
N GLY A 501 -30.66 6.53 12.28
CA GLY A 501 -31.53 5.69 13.11
C GLY A 501 -30.98 4.29 13.27
N SER A 502 -31.87 3.37 13.64
CA SER A 502 -31.64 1.94 13.44
C SER A 502 -32.52 1.44 12.33
N ASP A 503 -31.93 1.29 11.15
CA ASP A 503 -32.67 1.09 9.91
C ASP A 503 -32.72 -0.38 9.52
N THR A 504 -33.76 -0.78 8.80
CA THR A 504 -33.94 -2.15 8.29
C THR A 504 -34.03 -2.18 6.77
N LEU A 505 -33.10 -2.90 6.15
CA LEU A 505 -33.19 -3.24 4.74
C LEU A 505 -34.15 -4.42 4.55
N VAL A 506 -35.21 -4.24 3.76
CA VAL A 506 -36.23 -5.26 3.48
C VAL A 506 -35.95 -5.91 2.14
N LEU A 507 -35.64 -7.21 2.12
CA LEU A 507 -35.35 -7.96 0.90
C LEU A 507 -36.59 -8.68 0.35
N ASN A 508 -36.78 -8.60 -0.97
CA ASN A 508 -37.80 -9.34 -1.73
C ASN A 508 -37.21 -10.33 -2.75
N VAL A 509 -35.89 -10.38 -2.84
CA VAL A 509 -35.10 -11.26 -3.72
C VAL A 509 -33.98 -11.90 -2.92
N GLY A 510 -33.45 -13.02 -3.42
CA GLY A 510 -32.20 -13.57 -2.87
C GLY A 510 -31.04 -12.59 -3.08
N ALA A 511 -30.27 -12.33 -2.02
CA ALA A 511 -29.14 -11.42 -2.02
C ALA A 511 -28.11 -11.83 -0.96
N THR A 512 -26.88 -11.32 -1.12
CA THR A 512 -25.88 -11.33 -0.05
C THR A 512 -25.78 -9.93 0.53
N VAL A 513 -25.98 -9.82 1.86
CA VAL A 513 -25.91 -8.56 2.60
C VAL A 513 -24.82 -8.66 3.67
N ARG A 514 -24.00 -7.61 3.77
CA ARG A 514 -22.87 -7.47 4.68
C ARG A 514 -22.95 -6.12 5.38
N LEU A 515 -23.48 -6.11 6.60
CA LEU A 515 -23.66 -4.89 7.39
C LEU A 515 -22.36 -4.37 8.00
N ASP A 516 -21.29 -5.19 8.02
CA ASP A 516 -19.94 -4.83 8.44
C ASP A 516 -19.19 -3.94 7.42
N ARG A 517 -19.75 -3.75 6.21
CA ARG A 517 -19.19 -2.85 5.20
C ARG A 517 -19.61 -1.40 5.43
N PHE A 518 -18.80 -0.67 6.19
CA PHE A 518 -19.07 0.74 6.51
C PHE A 518 -18.68 1.72 5.41
N THR A 519 -17.73 1.36 4.55
CA THR A 519 -17.15 2.24 3.52
C THR A 519 -17.49 1.82 2.09
N THR A 520 -18.24 0.73 1.93
CA THR A 520 -18.62 0.17 0.62
C THR A 520 -20.05 -0.36 0.70
N SER A 521 -20.65 -0.71 -0.45
CA SER A 521 -22.03 -1.20 -0.49
C SER A 521 -22.25 -2.44 0.41
N GLN A 522 -23.27 -2.36 1.26
CA GLN A 522 -23.73 -3.44 2.14
C GLN A 522 -24.41 -4.57 1.37
N VAL A 523 -24.77 -4.41 0.09
CA VAL A 523 -25.35 -5.48 -0.73
C VAL A 523 -24.46 -5.78 -1.93
N ASP A 524 -24.20 -7.06 -2.19
CA ASP A 524 -23.56 -7.50 -3.42
C ASP A 524 -24.55 -7.39 -4.60
N GLY A 525 -24.59 -6.24 -5.27
CA GLY A 525 -25.55 -5.97 -6.34
C GLY A 525 -25.30 -4.65 -7.08
N PRO A 526 -26.14 -4.33 -8.09
CA PRO A 526 -26.00 -3.12 -8.90
C PRO A 526 -26.41 -1.82 -8.17
N ALA A 527 -27.19 -1.93 -7.09
CA ALA A 527 -27.52 -0.81 -6.23
C ALA A 527 -26.42 -0.62 -5.18
N TYR A 528 -25.97 0.62 -4.96
CA TYR A 528 -25.16 0.96 -3.80
C TYR A 528 -26.07 1.08 -2.58
N VAL A 529 -25.82 0.27 -1.54
CA VAL A 529 -26.67 0.20 -0.34
C VAL A 529 -25.84 0.55 0.89
N THR A 530 -26.31 1.47 1.72
CA THR A 530 -25.57 1.93 2.90
C THR A 530 -26.50 2.37 4.03
N GLY A 531 -25.96 2.46 5.25
CA GLY A 531 -26.66 3.00 6.43
C GLY A 531 -27.74 2.09 7.01
N PHE A 532 -27.64 0.77 6.85
CA PHE A 532 -28.55 -0.18 7.49
C PHE A 532 -27.87 -0.97 8.61
N GLU A 533 -28.57 -1.15 9.74
CA GLU A 533 -28.12 -1.97 10.89
C GLU A 533 -28.89 -3.29 10.98
N ASN A 534 -29.99 -3.45 10.24
CA ASN A 534 -30.85 -4.62 10.30
C ASN A 534 -31.25 -5.10 8.90
N VAL A 535 -31.62 -6.38 8.78
CA VAL A 535 -32.14 -6.96 7.55
C VAL A 535 -33.40 -7.76 7.82
N ASP A 536 -34.43 -7.54 7.00
CA ASP A 536 -35.63 -8.36 6.96
C ASP A 536 -35.81 -8.99 5.57
N ALA A 537 -35.48 -10.28 5.45
CA ALA A 537 -35.64 -11.08 4.26
C ALA A 537 -36.88 -11.99 4.28
N SER A 538 -37.83 -11.76 5.19
CA SER A 538 -39.02 -12.61 5.34
C SER A 538 -39.88 -12.73 4.06
N ALA A 539 -39.75 -11.77 3.14
CA ALA A 539 -40.44 -11.75 1.85
C ALA A 539 -39.55 -12.15 0.65
N ALA A 540 -38.31 -12.58 0.89
CA ALA A 540 -37.38 -12.96 -0.17
C ALA A 540 -37.89 -14.19 -0.95
N ASN A 541 -37.71 -14.15 -2.28
CA ASN A 541 -38.16 -15.21 -3.18
C ASN A 541 -37.12 -16.31 -3.46
N ALA A 542 -35.96 -16.24 -2.80
CA ALA A 542 -34.87 -17.20 -2.84
C ALA A 542 -34.07 -17.09 -1.54
N GLY A 543 -33.12 -18.02 -1.32
CA GLY A 543 -32.25 -17.99 -0.16
C GLY A 543 -31.35 -16.75 -0.12
N VAL A 544 -31.06 -16.26 1.08
CA VAL A 544 -30.21 -15.11 1.36
C VAL A 544 -28.97 -15.49 2.16
N THR A 545 -27.96 -14.62 2.12
CA THR A 545 -26.78 -14.72 2.98
C THR A 545 -26.59 -13.38 3.69
N LEU A 546 -26.76 -13.37 5.01
CA LEU A 546 -26.76 -12.17 5.83
C LEU A 546 -25.59 -12.22 6.81
N TYR A 547 -24.73 -11.20 6.76
CA TYR A 547 -23.67 -10.97 7.73
C TYR A 547 -23.96 -9.66 8.46
N GLY A 548 -24.04 -9.72 9.79
CA GLY A 548 -24.15 -8.54 10.63
C GLY A 548 -22.81 -7.82 10.81
N SER A 549 -22.83 -6.81 11.66
CA SER A 549 -21.71 -5.94 11.99
C SER A 549 -21.21 -6.22 13.42
N PRO A 550 -20.27 -5.44 13.96
CA PRO A 550 -19.89 -5.54 15.38
C PRO A 550 -20.89 -4.94 16.37
N TYR A 551 -22.07 -4.51 15.91
CA TYR A 551 -23.13 -3.90 16.71
C TYR A 551 -24.35 -4.83 16.78
N ALA A 552 -25.26 -4.60 17.73
CA ALA A 552 -26.47 -5.40 17.84
C ALA A 552 -27.36 -5.27 16.58
N ASN A 553 -27.54 -6.37 15.85
CA ASN A 553 -28.34 -6.43 14.63
C ASN A 553 -29.60 -7.27 14.81
N VAL A 554 -30.62 -7.00 13.99
CA VAL A 554 -31.77 -7.89 13.76
C VAL A 554 -31.67 -8.43 12.33
N LEU A 555 -31.42 -9.73 12.21
CA LEU A 555 -31.29 -10.44 10.94
C LEU A 555 -32.42 -11.46 10.81
N VAL A 556 -33.28 -11.29 9.81
CA VAL A 556 -34.41 -12.19 9.53
C VAL A 556 -34.25 -12.78 8.14
N GLY A 557 -34.21 -14.11 8.04
CA GLY A 557 -34.26 -14.89 6.81
C GLY A 557 -35.68 -15.03 6.25
N GLY A 558 -35.78 -15.79 5.17
CA GLY A 558 -36.99 -16.02 4.38
C GLY A 558 -37.59 -17.42 4.59
N ALA A 559 -38.20 -17.96 3.53
CA ALA A 559 -38.81 -19.29 3.51
C ALA A 559 -37.95 -20.33 2.77
N TYR A 560 -36.68 -20.00 2.51
CA TYR A 560 -35.71 -20.79 1.77
C TYR A 560 -34.49 -21.05 2.66
N THR A 561 -33.60 -21.96 2.24
CA THR A 561 -32.33 -22.14 2.94
C THR A 561 -31.50 -20.86 2.92
N ASP A 562 -31.28 -20.31 4.11
CA ASP A 562 -30.56 -19.08 4.35
C ASP A 562 -29.26 -19.33 5.13
N THR A 563 -28.37 -18.34 5.11
CA THR A 563 -27.17 -18.31 5.95
C THR A 563 -27.11 -16.99 6.69
N LEU A 564 -27.14 -17.04 8.03
CA LEU A 564 -27.15 -15.87 8.89
C LEU A 564 -25.94 -15.93 9.83
N SER A 565 -25.16 -14.85 9.88
CA SER A 565 -24.05 -14.65 10.81
C SER A 565 -24.24 -13.32 11.54
N GLY A 566 -24.35 -13.33 12.87
CA GLY A 566 -24.61 -12.12 13.67
C GLY A 566 -23.40 -11.20 13.72
N GLY A 567 -22.23 -11.73 14.06
CA GLY A 567 -21.00 -10.95 14.13
C GLY A 567 -20.55 -10.79 15.58
N ASP A 568 -20.15 -9.59 15.98
CA ASP A 568 -20.08 -9.27 17.42
C ASP A 568 -21.36 -8.52 17.77
N GLY A 569 -21.86 -8.62 19.00
CA GLY A 569 -23.04 -7.82 19.36
C GLY A 569 -23.93 -8.46 20.39
N ALA A 570 -25.21 -8.15 20.32
CA ALA A 570 -26.26 -8.85 21.05
C ALA A 570 -27.42 -8.95 20.07
N ASP A 571 -27.31 -9.92 19.19
CA ASP A 571 -28.04 -9.97 17.94
C ASP A 571 -29.35 -10.74 18.07
N VAL A 572 -30.28 -10.48 17.16
CA VAL A 572 -31.52 -11.25 17.02
C VAL A 572 -31.53 -11.89 15.63
N LEU A 573 -31.32 -13.20 15.57
CA LEU A 573 -31.28 -13.96 14.32
C LEU A 573 -32.52 -14.84 14.21
N ARG A 574 -33.19 -14.79 13.06
CA ARG A 574 -34.37 -15.62 12.75
C ARG A 574 -34.21 -16.26 11.38
N GLY A 575 -34.01 -17.58 11.31
CA GLY A 575 -33.85 -18.30 10.03
C GLY A 575 -35.10 -18.22 9.17
N GLY A 576 -36.26 -18.52 9.77
CA GLY A 576 -37.55 -18.42 9.10
C GLY A 576 -38.06 -19.81 8.73
N GLY A 577 -38.17 -20.12 7.45
CA GLY A 577 -38.41 -21.48 6.99
C GLY A 577 -37.30 -21.91 6.05
N GLY A 578 -36.88 -23.16 6.04
CA GLY A 578 -35.74 -23.56 5.23
C GLY A 578 -34.93 -24.64 5.89
N GLY A 579 -33.70 -24.84 5.43
CA GLY A 579 -32.73 -25.56 6.25
C GLY A 579 -31.56 -24.63 6.41
N ASP A 580 -31.58 -23.84 7.47
CA ASP A 580 -30.78 -22.63 7.59
C ASP A 580 -29.45 -22.91 8.30
N ILE A 581 -28.45 -22.10 8.00
CA ILE A 581 -27.17 -22.09 8.71
C ILE A 581 -27.11 -20.81 9.53
N ILE A 582 -27.06 -20.93 10.86
CA ILE A 582 -27.12 -19.77 11.75
C ILE A 582 -25.94 -19.79 12.73
N ASP A 583 -25.23 -18.68 12.80
CA ASP A 583 -24.16 -18.45 13.78
C ASP A 583 -24.37 -17.07 14.41
N GLY A 584 -24.59 -16.99 15.72
CA GLY A 584 -24.71 -15.72 16.43
C GLY A 584 -23.41 -14.94 16.39
N GLY A 585 -22.28 -15.63 16.43
CA GLY A 585 -20.98 -15.03 16.62
C GLY A 585 -20.73 -14.72 18.10
N ALA A 586 -20.05 -13.61 18.39
CA ALA A 586 -19.70 -13.24 19.75
C ALA A 586 -20.76 -12.30 20.33
N GLY A 587 -21.31 -12.64 21.50
CA GLY A 587 -22.34 -11.78 22.05
C GLY A 587 -23.35 -12.51 22.90
N ALA A 588 -24.38 -11.78 23.33
CA ALA A 588 -25.51 -12.38 24.04
C ALA A 588 -26.71 -12.45 23.09
N ASP A 589 -26.67 -13.40 22.17
CA ASP A 589 -27.57 -13.42 21.02
C ASP A 589 -28.87 -14.19 21.28
N GLN A 590 -29.90 -13.85 20.52
CA GLN A 590 -31.19 -14.53 20.48
C GLN A 590 -31.39 -15.16 19.11
N ILE A 591 -31.30 -16.48 19.06
CA ILE A 591 -31.36 -17.24 17.82
C ILE A 591 -32.64 -18.07 17.76
N GLN A 592 -33.37 -17.94 16.65
CA GLN A 592 -34.50 -18.79 16.28
C GLN A 592 -34.28 -19.40 14.90
N GLY A 593 -34.21 -20.73 14.81
CA GLY A 593 -34.12 -21.46 13.52
C GLY A 593 -35.40 -21.29 12.71
N GLY A 594 -36.47 -21.92 13.16
CA GLY A 594 -37.81 -21.76 12.59
C GLY A 594 -38.34 -23.07 12.03
N ASP A 595 -38.95 -23.06 10.85
CA ASP A 595 -39.43 -24.27 10.20
C ASP A 595 -38.32 -24.92 9.35
N GLY A 596 -38.20 -26.25 9.40
CA GLY A 596 -37.32 -27.04 8.55
C GLY A 596 -36.07 -27.51 9.29
N ASN A 597 -34.99 -27.86 8.58
CA ASN A 597 -33.88 -28.59 9.20
C ASN A 597 -32.65 -27.71 9.31
N ASP A 598 -32.52 -27.05 10.46
CA ASP A 598 -31.54 -26.01 10.67
C ASP A 598 -30.24 -26.55 11.28
N ARG A 599 -29.18 -25.80 11.06
CA ARG A 599 -27.85 -26.05 11.60
C ARG A 599 -27.37 -24.78 12.31
N ILE A 600 -27.31 -24.84 13.63
CA ILE A 600 -27.05 -23.66 14.47
C ILE A 600 -25.79 -23.87 15.30
N THR A 601 -24.85 -22.92 15.21
CA THR A 601 -23.63 -22.91 16.02
C THR A 601 -23.96 -22.51 17.46
N TYR A 602 -23.42 -23.27 18.41
CA TYR A 602 -23.53 -22.97 19.83
C TYR A 602 -22.43 -22.02 20.28
N ASP A 603 -22.81 -20.88 20.86
CA ASP A 603 -21.98 -20.12 21.79
C ASP A 603 -22.57 -20.19 23.20
N ALA A 604 -21.70 -20.28 24.21
CA ALA A 604 -22.11 -20.26 25.61
C ALA A 604 -22.53 -18.86 26.09
N ALA A 605 -22.12 -17.80 25.39
CA ALA A 605 -22.46 -16.41 25.68
C ALA A 605 -23.89 -16.06 25.22
N ASP A 606 -24.44 -16.79 24.24
CA ASP A 606 -25.79 -16.58 23.72
C ASP A 606 -26.84 -16.56 24.83
N TYR A 607 -27.85 -15.71 24.66
CA TYR A 607 -28.96 -15.64 25.58
C TYR A 607 -29.92 -16.83 25.38
N SER A 608 -30.29 -17.12 24.14
CA SER A 608 -31.19 -18.23 23.81
C SER A 608 -30.98 -18.74 22.39
N ILE A 609 -31.06 -20.06 22.23
CA ILE A 609 -31.00 -20.73 20.93
C ILE A 609 -32.19 -21.69 20.85
N ASP A 610 -33.14 -21.41 19.96
CA ASP A 610 -34.29 -22.29 19.71
C ASP A 610 -34.30 -22.73 18.25
N ALA A 611 -34.12 -24.02 17.98
CA ALA A 611 -34.08 -24.51 16.61
C ALA A 611 -35.45 -24.48 15.92
N GLY A 612 -36.54 -24.58 16.68
CA GLY A 612 -37.89 -24.57 16.13
C GLY A 612 -38.38 -25.96 15.72
N ALA A 613 -38.95 -26.05 14.52
CA ALA A 613 -39.68 -27.22 14.03
C ALA A 613 -38.95 -27.91 12.88
N GLY A 614 -38.41 -29.09 13.14
CA GLY A 614 -37.93 -29.97 12.10
C GLY A 614 -36.98 -31.00 12.66
N SER A 615 -35.82 -31.17 12.05
CA SER A 615 -34.80 -32.10 12.52
C SER A 615 -33.45 -31.41 12.54
N ASP A 616 -33.18 -30.75 13.66
CA ASP A 616 -32.21 -29.69 13.75
C ASP A 616 -30.88 -30.16 14.35
N THR A 617 -29.81 -29.46 13.99
CA THR A 617 -28.44 -29.80 14.38
C THR A 617 -27.79 -28.69 15.17
N LEU A 618 -27.46 -28.98 16.43
CA LEU A 618 -26.62 -28.12 17.27
C LEU A 618 -25.15 -28.38 16.94
N VAL A 619 -24.42 -27.36 16.54
CA VAL A 619 -23.00 -27.46 16.18
C VAL A 619 -22.16 -26.97 17.33
N LEU A 620 -21.20 -27.78 17.79
CA LEU A 620 -20.30 -27.45 18.89
C LEU A 620 -18.88 -27.18 18.38
N THR A 621 -18.34 -26.01 18.72
CA THR A 621 -16.93 -25.61 18.52
C THR A 621 -16.14 -25.62 19.83
N VAL A 622 -16.83 -25.71 20.96
CA VAL A 622 -16.30 -25.79 22.32
C VAL A 622 -16.75 -27.08 23.01
N GLY A 623 -16.15 -27.41 24.15
CA GLY A 623 -16.62 -28.52 24.98
C GLY A 623 -17.92 -28.16 25.69
N ALA A 624 -18.92 -29.04 25.61
CA ALA A 624 -20.22 -28.86 26.25
C ALA A 624 -20.80 -30.18 26.76
N THR A 625 -21.73 -30.09 27.70
CA THR A 625 -22.59 -31.22 28.09
C THR A 625 -23.99 -30.98 27.52
N VAL A 626 -24.39 -31.80 26.56
CA VAL A 626 -25.66 -31.69 25.83
C VAL A 626 -26.55 -32.88 26.15
N ARG A 627 -27.84 -32.59 26.34
CA ARG A 627 -28.87 -33.51 26.82
C ARG A 627 -30.14 -33.30 26.03
N LEU A 628 -30.25 -34.03 24.92
CA LEU A 628 -31.39 -33.94 24.02
C LEU A 628 -32.67 -34.50 24.65
N ASP A 629 -32.57 -35.30 25.72
CA ASP A 629 -33.73 -35.76 26.51
C ASP A 629 -34.52 -34.62 27.20
N ARG A 630 -34.00 -33.39 27.23
CA ARG A 630 -34.56 -32.26 27.98
C ARG A 630 -35.40 -31.26 27.17
N PHE A 631 -36.27 -31.71 26.28
CA PHE A 631 -37.06 -30.82 25.40
C PHE A 631 -37.88 -29.69 26.07
N SER A 632 -38.28 -29.82 27.34
CA SER A 632 -39.06 -28.80 28.05
C SER A 632 -38.21 -27.80 28.85
N THR A 633 -36.89 -27.92 28.79
CA THR A 633 -35.90 -27.10 29.50
C THR A 633 -34.66 -26.92 28.61
N SER A 634 -33.60 -26.25 29.08
CA SER A 634 -32.36 -26.17 28.27
C SER A 634 -31.73 -27.55 28.06
N GLN A 635 -31.39 -27.85 26.81
CA GLN A 635 -30.67 -29.04 26.35
C GLN A 635 -29.16 -28.93 26.59
N VAL A 636 -28.62 -27.76 26.96
CA VAL A 636 -27.19 -27.60 27.30
C VAL A 636 -27.02 -27.24 28.78
N ASP A 637 -26.10 -27.92 29.46
CA ASP A 637 -25.75 -27.64 30.86
C ASP A 637 -24.76 -26.47 30.96
N GLY A 638 -25.21 -25.34 31.51
CA GLY A 638 -24.36 -24.17 31.81
C GLY A 638 -23.94 -23.40 30.57
N GLY A 639 -24.56 -22.23 30.35
CA GLY A 639 -24.37 -21.39 29.16
C GLY A 639 -25.74 -20.91 28.65
N ALA A 640 -25.88 -20.76 27.34
CA ALA A 640 -27.11 -20.39 26.67
C ALA A 640 -28.31 -21.30 27.00
N TYR A 641 -29.52 -20.74 26.91
CA TYR A 641 -30.76 -21.52 26.99
C TYR A 641 -31.08 -22.13 25.62
N VAL A 642 -30.88 -23.45 25.48
CA VAL A 642 -30.91 -24.14 24.18
C VAL A 642 -32.09 -25.11 24.09
N THR A 643 -32.91 -25.03 23.04
CA THR A 643 -34.05 -25.92 22.79
C THR A 643 -34.21 -26.31 21.33
N GLY A 644 -34.98 -27.37 21.06
CA GLY A 644 -35.43 -27.73 19.71
C GLY A 644 -34.48 -28.65 18.92
N PHE A 645 -33.40 -29.18 19.50
CA PHE A 645 -32.45 -29.98 18.74
C PHE A 645 -32.64 -31.50 18.89
N GLU A 646 -32.48 -32.23 17.78
CA GLU A 646 -32.44 -33.70 17.75
C GLU A 646 -31.06 -34.27 17.39
N LYS A 647 -30.16 -33.42 16.89
CA LYS A 647 -28.81 -33.82 16.46
C LYS A 647 -27.76 -32.92 17.08
N VAL A 648 -26.57 -33.48 17.32
CA VAL A 648 -25.39 -32.74 17.73
C VAL A 648 -24.23 -33.05 16.80
N ASP A 649 -23.55 -32.01 16.34
CA ASP A 649 -22.33 -32.09 15.57
C ASP A 649 -21.16 -31.43 16.30
N ALA A 650 -20.34 -32.22 16.98
CA ALA A 650 -19.16 -31.74 17.70
C ALA A 650 -17.85 -31.99 16.95
N ALA A 651 -17.88 -32.23 15.63
CA ALA A 651 -16.67 -32.55 14.86
C ALA A 651 -15.58 -31.46 14.96
N ALA A 652 -16.00 -30.19 15.14
CA ALA A 652 -15.13 -29.03 15.30
C ALA A 652 -14.79 -28.67 16.76
N ALA A 653 -15.28 -29.44 17.75
CA ALA A 653 -15.13 -29.10 19.15
C ALA A 653 -13.65 -29.11 19.60
N SER A 654 -13.23 -28.00 20.23
CA SER A 654 -11.87 -27.79 20.75
C SER A 654 -11.57 -28.57 22.05
N ALA A 655 -12.61 -29.00 22.76
CA ALA A 655 -12.54 -29.78 23.99
C ALA A 655 -13.48 -31.00 23.94
N ALA A 656 -13.36 -31.89 24.92
CA ALA A 656 -14.21 -33.07 25.01
C ALA A 656 -15.68 -32.70 25.28
N VAL A 657 -16.60 -33.47 24.71
CA VAL A 657 -18.05 -33.31 24.87
C VAL A 657 -18.69 -34.49 25.59
N ASN A 658 -19.81 -34.21 26.25
CA ASN A 658 -20.66 -35.24 26.85
C ASN A 658 -22.08 -35.12 26.28
N LEU A 659 -22.44 -36.04 25.39
CA LEU A 659 -23.68 -35.99 24.63
C LEU A 659 -24.61 -37.10 25.11
N THR A 660 -25.83 -36.72 25.51
CA THR A 660 -26.92 -37.64 25.82
C THR A 660 -28.07 -37.38 24.86
N GLY A 661 -28.49 -38.41 24.13
CA GLY A 661 -29.68 -38.38 23.28
C GLY A 661 -30.96 -38.50 24.11
N SER A 662 -32.02 -38.95 23.47
CA SER A 662 -33.40 -38.90 23.95
C SER A 662 -34.06 -40.28 23.86
N ALA A 663 -35.38 -40.34 23.73
CA ALA A 663 -36.09 -41.59 23.43
C ALA A 663 -36.39 -41.76 21.92
N TYR A 664 -35.90 -40.84 21.09
CA TYR A 664 -36.03 -40.83 19.64
C TYR A 664 -34.68 -41.10 18.99
N ALA A 665 -34.68 -41.44 17.70
CA ALA A 665 -33.45 -41.65 16.94
C ALA A 665 -32.63 -40.35 16.86
N ASN A 666 -31.51 -40.30 17.56
CA ASN A 666 -30.60 -39.17 17.60
C ASN A 666 -29.37 -39.38 16.72
N THR A 667 -28.76 -38.30 16.25
CA THR A 667 -27.45 -38.32 15.58
C THR A 667 -26.46 -37.54 16.43
N LEU A 668 -25.45 -38.25 16.97
CA LEU A 668 -24.47 -37.71 17.89
C LEU A 668 -23.08 -37.83 17.25
N THR A 669 -22.50 -36.71 16.86
CA THR A 669 -21.12 -36.66 16.34
C THR A 669 -20.19 -36.16 17.42
N GLY A 670 -19.16 -36.96 17.75
CA GLY A 670 -18.06 -36.54 18.61
C GLY A 670 -17.04 -35.66 17.87
N GLY A 671 -16.04 -35.19 18.61
CA GLY A 671 -14.93 -34.41 18.11
C GLY A 671 -13.62 -35.20 17.98
N SER A 672 -12.50 -34.50 18.13
CA SER A 672 -11.15 -35.10 18.10
C SER A 672 -10.58 -35.38 19.49
N LYS A 673 -11.39 -35.14 20.52
CA LYS A 673 -11.07 -35.32 21.94
C LYS A 673 -11.77 -36.58 22.44
N ARG A 674 -11.55 -36.93 23.71
CA ARG A 674 -12.18 -38.11 24.32
C ARG A 674 -13.59 -37.77 24.73
N ASP A 675 -14.56 -38.20 23.95
CA ASP A 675 -15.96 -37.85 24.15
C ASP A 675 -16.75 -38.96 24.83
N VAL A 676 -17.86 -38.59 25.45
CA VAL A 676 -18.83 -39.51 26.06
C VAL A 676 -20.14 -39.34 25.32
N LEU A 677 -20.63 -40.43 24.71
CA LEU A 677 -21.82 -40.45 23.90
C LEU A 677 -22.81 -41.46 24.51
N THR A 678 -24.05 -41.04 24.72
CA THR A 678 -25.13 -41.88 25.25
C THR A 678 -26.32 -41.67 24.32
N GLY A 679 -26.77 -42.70 23.62
CA GLY A 679 -27.87 -42.58 22.64
C GLY A 679 -29.22 -42.39 23.32
N GLY A 680 -29.47 -43.13 24.39
CA GLY A 680 -30.75 -43.23 25.04
C GLY A 680 -31.55 -44.42 24.51
N ALA A 681 -32.79 -44.18 24.08
CA ALA A 681 -33.62 -45.19 23.44
C ALA A 681 -33.95 -44.76 22.00
N GLY A 682 -34.26 -45.71 21.13
CA GLY A 682 -34.44 -45.44 19.71
C GLY A 682 -33.21 -45.88 18.91
N ALA A 683 -33.30 -45.76 17.59
CA ALA A 683 -32.24 -46.17 16.67
C ALA A 683 -31.23 -45.03 16.48
N ASP A 684 -30.22 -44.98 17.34
CA ASP A 684 -29.27 -43.86 17.40
C ASP A 684 -28.10 -44.03 16.43
N GLN A 685 -27.50 -42.90 16.03
CA GLN A 685 -26.32 -42.84 15.18
C GLN A 685 -25.17 -42.15 15.91
N PHE A 686 -24.09 -42.89 16.13
CA PHE A 686 -22.83 -42.37 16.69
C PHE A 686 -21.85 -42.13 15.55
N VAL A 687 -21.54 -40.86 15.27
CA VAL A 687 -20.82 -40.46 14.06
C VAL A 687 -19.38 -40.06 14.37
N PHE A 688 -18.43 -40.66 13.66
CA PHE A 688 -16.99 -40.41 13.77
C PHE A 688 -16.48 -39.72 12.51
N LYS A 689 -16.31 -38.39 12.58
CA LYS A 689 -15.81 -37.52 11.50
C LYS A 689 -14.41 -36.96 11.76
N THR A 690 -13.62 -37.61 12.62
CA THR A 690 -12.25 -37.17 12.93
C THR A 690 -11.27 -38.34 12.85
N ALA A 691 -9.97 -38.03 12.74
CA ALA A 691 -8.93 -39.04 12.65
C ALA A 691 -8.82 -39.87 13.96
N PRO A 692 -8.90 -41.21 13.92
CA PRO A 692 -8.77 -42.07 15.09
C PRO A 692 -7.49 -41.84 15.89
N LYS A 693 -7.60 -41.71 17.22
CA LYS A 693 -6.46 -41.59 18.14
C LYS A 693 -6.73 -42.35 19.43
N ALA A 694 -5.89 -43.32 19.77
CA ALA A 694 -6.06 -44.14 20.98
C ALA A 694 -6.13 -43.31 22.29
N SER A 695 -5.39 -42.21 22.37
CA SER A 695 -5.42 -41.29 23.52
C SER A 695 -6.73 -40.51 23.65
N ALA A 696 -7.53 -40.45 22.59
CA ALA A 696 -8.79 -39.73 22.50
C ALA A 696 -9.96 -40.65 22.11
N ALA A 697 -9.85 -41.96 22.36
CA ALA A 697 -10.92 -42.89 22.03
C ALA A 697 -12.21 -42.61 22.82
N ASP A 698 -13.33 -42.57 22.12
CA ASP A 698 -14.63 -42.20 22.68
C ASP A 698 -15.27 -43.32 23.47
N THR A 699 -16.26 -42.97 24.29
CA THR A 699 -17.06 -43.92 25.06
C THR A 699 -18.52 -43.78 24.68
N ILE A 700 -19.06 -44.82 24.03
CA ILE A 700 -20.49 -44.98 23.82
C ILE A 700 -21.03 -45.81 24.99
N THR A 701 -21.91 -45.24 25.80
CA THR A 701 -22.23 -45.80 27.12
C THR A 701 -23.35 -46.85 27.10
N ASP A 702 -24.23 -46.83 26.09
CA ASP A 702 -25.48 -47.59 26.05
C ASP A 702 -25.80 -48.27 24.72
N PHE A 703 -24.80 -48.41 23.83
CA PHE A 703 -24.95 -48.99 22.49
C PHE A 703 -25.83 -50.26 22.44
N SER A 704 -26.89 -50.21 21.66
CA SER A 704 -27.91 -51.24 21.48
C SER A 704 -27.79 -51.91 20.11
N VAL A 705 -27.23 -53.12 20.10
CA VAL A 705 -27.00 -53.91 18.87
C VAL A 705 -28.29 -54.15 18.09
N GLY A 706 -28.23 -53.94 16.77
CA GLY A 706 -29.37 -54.12 15.85
C GLY A 706 -30.38 -52.97 15.86
N GLU A 707 -30.20 -51.98 16.73
CA GLU A 707 -31.00 -50.75 16.80
C GLU A 707 -30.12 -49.54 16.48
N ASP A 708 -29.02 -49.37 17.21
CA ASP A 708 -28.05 -48.29 17.03
C ASP A 708 -27.06 -48.57 15.90
N ARG A 709 -26.43 -47.51 15.38
CA ARG A 709 -25.38 -47.60 14.37
C ARG A 709 -24.18 -46.72 14.69
N ILE A 710 -23.01 -47.20 14.28
CA ILE A 710 -21.74 -46.46 14.29
C ILE A 710 -21.45 -46.00 12.86
N HIS A 711 -21.38 -44.70 12.66
CA HIS A 711 -21.12 -44.08 11.37
C HIS A 711 -19.66 -43.64 11.27
N LEU A 712 -18.97 -44.06 10.22
CA LEU A 712 -17.54 -43.82 10.01
C LEU A 712 -17.32 -42.99 8.75
N ASP A 713 -16.66 -41.86 8.86
CA ASP A 713 -16.32 -41.03 7.70
C ASP A 713 -15.13 -41.62 6.92
N ALA A 714 -15.34 -41.91 5.62
CA ALA A 714 -14.37 -42.57 4.76
C ALA A 714 -13.06 -41.76 4.57
N SER A 715 -13.10 -40.44 4.77
CA SER A 715 -11.91 -39.58 4.70
C SER A 715 -10.91 -39.89 5.82
N PHE A 716 -11.41 -40.31 6.98
CA PHE A 716 -10.63 -40.64 8.17
C PHE A 716 -10.44 -42.14 8.36
N PHE A 717 -11.47 -42.96 8.09
CA PHE A 717 -11.44 -44.42 8.13
C PHE A 717 -11.12 -45.00 6.75
N ARG A 718 -9.94 -44.67 6.24
CA ARG A 718 -9.53 -44.95 4.86
C ARG A 718 -9.53 -46.45 4.54
N GLY A 719 -9.91 -46.79 3.31
CA GLY A 719 -9.98 -48.18 2.85
C GLY A 719 -11.34 -48.84 3.09
N LEU A 720 -12.26 -48.15 3.77
CA LEU A 720 -13.67 -48.53 3.83
C LEU A 720 -14.45 -47.85 2.68
N PRO A 721 -15.18 -48.61 1.84
CA PRO A 721 -16.08 -48.03 0.85
C PRO A 721 -17.33 -47.45 1.54
N THR A 722 -17.88 -46.37 1.00
CA THR A 722 -19.12 -45.76 1.49
C THR A 722 -20.31 -46.71 1.36
N GLY A 723 -21.20 -46.69 2.36
CA GLY A 723 -22.35 -47.59 2.49
C GLY A 723 -22.24 -48.57 3.66
N ALA A 724 -22.97 -49.69 3.58
CA ALA A 724 -22.92 -50.73 4.61
C ALA A 724 -21.51 -51.35 4.71
N LEU A 725 -21.04 -51.59 5.94
CA LEU A 725 -19.75 -52.25 6.15
C LEU A 725 -19.79 -53.69 5.60
N ALA A 726 -18.79 -54.06 4.79
CA ALA A 726 -18.66 -55.42 4.29
C ALA A 726 -18.40 -56.39 5.45
N SER A 727 -18.99 -57.58 5.42
CA SER A 727 -18.80 -58.57 6.50
C SER A 727 -17.35 -58.97 6.71
N GLY A 728 -16.52 -58.95 5.65
CA GLY A 728 -15.08 -59.24 5.72
C GLY A 728 -14.23 -58.06 6.18
N ALA A 729 -14.82 -56.89 6.47
CA ALA A 729 -14.10 -55.75 7.02
C ALA A 729 -14.17 -55.67 8.55
N LEU A 730 -14.97 -56.54 9.20
CA LEU A 730 -15.12 -56.64 10.65
C LEU A 730 -14.53 -57.95 11.16
N GLU A 731 -13.54 -57.85 12.04
CA GLU A 731 -12.90 -59.00 12.70
C GLU A 731 -13.05 -58.94 14.22
N PHE A 732 -13.18 -60.11 14.87
CA PHE A 732 -13.33 -60.19 16.32
C PHE A 732 -11.98 -60.40 17.02
N GLY A 733 -11.66 -59.52 17.96
CA GLY A 733 -10.40 -59.52 18.71
C GLY A 733 -9.65 -58.19 18.58
N THR A 734 -8.34 -58.23 18.80
CA THR A 734 -7.46 -57.04 18.77
C THR A 734 -6.42 -57.12 17.66
N THR A 735 -6.54 -58.05 16.72
CA THR A 735 -5.57 -58.27 15.63
C THR A 735 -6.31 -58.69 14.37
N ALA A 736 -5.96 -58.11 13.22
CA ALA A 736 -6.51 -58.50 11.93
C ALA A 736 -6.13 -59.94 11.57
N ALA A 737 -7.06 -60.67 10.97
CA ALA A 737 -6.90 -62.03 10.47
C ALA A 737 -6.79 -62.08 8.93
N ALA A 738 -7.29 -61.05 8.24
CA ALA A 738 -7.27 -60.90 6.79
C ALA A 738 -6.95 -59.47 6.36
N SER A 739 -6.38 -59.32 5.15
CA SER A 739 -5.93 -58.02 4.62
C SER A 739 -7.06 -57.02 4.34
N ASP A 740 -8.31 -57.45 4.35
CA ASP A 740 -9.51 -56.63 4.20
C ASP A 740 -10.16 -56.25 5.54
N ASP A 741 -9.68 -56.77 6.67
CA ASP A 741 -10.13 -56.36 8.00
C ASP A 741 -9.77 -54.89 8.23
N ARG A 742 -10.74 -54.09 8.68
CA ARG A 742 -10.55 -52.66 8.96
C ARG A 742 -11.08 -52.26 10.31
N ILE A 743 -12.12 -52.93 10.79
CA ILE A 743 -12.70 -52.71 12.12
C ILE A 743 -12.45 -53.98 12.94
N LEU A 744 -11.81 -53.82 14.10
CA LEU A 744 -11.58 -54.92 15.04
C LEU A 744 -12.42 -54.68 16.29
N TYR A 745 -13.11 -55.72 16.77
CA TYR A 745 -13.96 -55.63 17.96
C TYR A 745 -13.55 -56.65 19.03
N ASP A 746 -13.07 -56.16 20.18
CA ASP A 746 -12.83 -56.99 21.36
C ASP A 746 -14.10 -57.06 22.23
N SER A 747 -14.84 -58.16 22.08
CA SER A 747 -16.06 -58.40 22.86
C SER A 747 -15.84 -58.49 24.38
N ALA A 748 -14.63 -58.77 24.86
CA ALA A 748 -14.37 -58.90 26.29
C ALA A 748 -14.28 -57.54 26.99
N SER A 749 -13.72 -56.53 26.31
CA SER A 749 -13.58 -55.16 26.81
C SER A 749 -14.65 -54.22 26.26
N GLY A 750 -15.22 -54.52 25.09
CA GLY A 750 -16.08 -53.60 24.33
C GLY A 750 -15.31 -52.61 23.45
N SER A 751 -14.02 -52.82 23.23
CA SER A 751 -13.17 -51.90 22.46
C SER A 751 -13.28 -52.09 20.95
N LEU A 752 -13.36 -50.97 20.22
CA LEU A 752 -13.39 -50.89 18.77
C LEU A 752 -12.10 -50.26 18.24
N TYR A 753 -11.42 -50.98 17.37
CA TYR A 753 -10.17 -50.54 16.75
C TYR A 753 -10.35 -50.36 15.26
N PHE A 754 -9.61 -49.39 14.70
CA PHE A 754 -9.45 -49.22 13.27
C PHE A 754 -8.05 -49.69 12.86
N ASP A 755 -8.01 -50.68 11.98
CA ASP A 755 -6.80 -51.15 11.32
C ASP A 755 -6.76 -50.58 9.90
N ARG A 756 -5.69 -49.86 9.58
CA ARG A 756 -5.59 -49.10 8.33
C ARG A 756 -5.24 -49.99 7.13
N ASP A 757 -4.45 -51.03 7.35
CA ASP A 757 -3.91 -51.87 6.29
C ASP A 757 -4.38 -53.33 6.36
N GLY A 758 -5.06 -53.71 7.46
CA GLY A 758 -5.54 -55.07 7.68
C GLY A 758 -4.39 -56.05 7.91
N SER A 759 -3.23 -55.56 8.36
CA SER A 759 -2.04 -56.36 8.62
C SER A 759 -1.64 -56.24 10.09
N ALA A 760 -1.30 -57.37 10.70
CA ALA A 760 -0.81 -57.38 12.08
C ALA A 760 0.61 -56.78 12.25
N ASP A 761 1.32 -56.48 11.15
CA ASP A 761 2.76 -56.28 11.15
C ASP A 761 3.22 -54.82 10.88
N ASP A 762 2.51 -54.04 10.05
CA ASP A 762 3.02 -52.76 9.52
C ASP A 762 2.37 -51.52 10.19
N TYR A 763 1.12 -51.60 10.64
CA TYR A 763 0.45 -50.55 11.42
C TYR A 763 -0.38 -51.14 12.57
N SER A 764 -0.11 -50.72 13.81
CA SER A 764 -0.92 -51.17 14.94
C SER A 764 -2.35 -50.61 14.86
N ALA A 765 -3.35 -51.46 15.00
CA ALA A 765 -4.75 -51.04 15.08
C ALA A 765 -4.98 -49.98 16.18
N ILE A 766 -5.74 -48.95 15.85
CA ILE A 766 -5.94 -47.77 16.70
C ILE A 766 -7.29 -47.86 17.38
N LEU A 767 -7.32 -47.87 18.72
CA LEU A 767 -8.55 -47.76 19.49
C LEU A 767 -9.24 -46.42 19.17
N PHE A 768 -10.49 -46.46 18.73
CA PHE A 768 -11.25 -45.24 18.42
C PHE A 768 -12.52 -45.08 19.28
N ALA A 769 -13.10 -46.19 19.76
CA ALA A 769 -14.27 -46.14 20.63
C ALA A 769 -14.36 -47.34 21.57
N THR A 770 -15.20 -47.22 22.60
CA THR A 770 -15.65 -48.34 23.43
C THR A 770 -17.17 -48.34 23.55
N ILE A 771 -17.80 -49.51 23.55
CA ILE A 771 -19.27 -49.67 23.59
C ILE A 771 -19.77 -50.55 24.76
N GLY A 772 -18.86 -50.88 25.67
CA GLY A 772 -19.11 -51.82 26.77
C GLY A 772 -18.97 -53.31 26.37
N PRO A 773 -18.66 -54.19 27.34
CA PRO A 773 -18.35 -55.59 27.07
C PRO A 773 -19.59 -56.43 26.73
N GLY A 774 -19.38 -57.51 25.97
CA GLY A 774 -20.37 -58.57 25.74
C GLY A 774 -21.48 -58.26 24.73
N LYS A 775 -21.31 -57.23 23.88
CA LYS A 775 -22.28 -56.87 22.83
C LYS A 775 -22.10 -57.78 21.60
N ALA A 776 -23.20 -58.23 21.00
CA ALA A 776 -23.19 -59.14 19.85
C ALA A 776 -23.08 -58.38 18.50
N VAL A 777 -22.06 -57.54 18.37
CA VAL A 777 -21.85 -56.65 17.20
C VAL A 777 -21.68 -57.43 15.90
N SER A 778 -22.18 -56.86 14.80
CA SER A 778 -22.05 -57.33 13.44
C SER A 778 -21.70 -56.18 12.48
N ALA A 779 -21.36 -56.49 11.23
CA ALA A 779 -21.11 -55.46 10.22
C ALA A 779 -22.34 -54.58 9.91
N GLN A 780 -23.56 -55.03 10.26
CA GLN A 780 -24.79 -54.25 10.05
C GLN A 780 -24.93 -53.09 11.03
N ASP A 781 -24.20 -53.13 12.14
CA ASP A 781 -24.16 -52.07 13.15
C ASP A 781 -23.26 -50.90 12.72
N PHE A 782 -22.61 -50.98 11.56
CA PHE A 782 -21.73 -49.95 11.01
C PHE A 782 -22.21 -49.42 9.66
N TRP A 783 -22.04 -48.12 9.45
CA TRP A 783 -22.29 -47.47 8.17
C TRP A 783 -21.15 -46.51 7.83
N VAL A 784 -20.68 -46.51 6.59
CA VAL A 784 -19.59 -45.65 6.14
C VAL A 784 -20.18 -44.48 5.36
N ILE A 785 -19.90 -43.26 5.81
CA ILE A 785 -20.35 -42.01 5.19
C ILE A 785 -19.23 -41.37 4.35
N ALA A 786 -19.63 -40.53 3.38
CA ALA A 786 -18.74 -39.91 2.40
C ALA A 786 -18.05 -38.66 2.94
#